data_AF-A0A0M4D2I4-F1
#
_entry.id   AF-A0A0M4D2I4-F1
#
_cell.length_a   1.000
_cell.length_b   1.000
_cell.length_c   1.000
_cell.angle_alpha   90.00
_cell.angle_beta   90.00
_cell.angle_gamma   90.00
#
_symmetry.space_group_name_H-M   'P 1'
#
loop_
_entity.id
_entity.type
_entity.pdbx_description
1 polymer ?
#
loop_
_entity_poly.entity_id
_entity_poly.type
_entity_poly.pdbx_seq_one_letter_code
_entity_poly.pdbx_strand_id
1 'polypeptide(L)'
;MTVPEVYFDSRTLDSIRTGYRSDTLPTRTVTVKTGQKALFDKKTGEILGNIPQKIFYNVYGVDVPTEISPPVVSLGEGGMARQNVVVTYTILPEGASPAGYVAASAHIDLFSVDSTGEDSWEDFLVGNATTGRGTAQWTKGKVFDPKKKYFVQTVLNRGSDAEIRGERVPLPTLLADLDIDSDNNAGWKPDGTHNLPKRDTLEDQIEDQVGRPGKVLKANLVDTDGDKVPGYADGIDINGQEGDGASEPFYPLMFELGGSVFDPAQATVRFQYAGSNPAGVEKVVSADETVSYTLAPGALRLWIKDGQFSRKVADIAQGGDYVVPEKAYPLSWFEPVAGPKGWTLFVEGVRGVTGAEEKRITLTVDPDGEGPLAAVEGDLVLVTSIFAGLVPDYNHDRVIDEEDRARAAQGDTFYFWINDDDDEGETGGDDIPLSVVSSQESRRDCDNFRIDGVRDLIDFFPVALDIKTLLGIFQPNVYEYRLKAATENLKVVFPELTTETVENYLIDVETARTVALKQTFPVPQDKWPTNGAYNIAARQGLSTMLATASTQDAPSVVLLEGVKSGLASLVLEVFDPDGNKVFTTSLNLSLGNVERMFRHVNLINVATNEDTPPQHLSEWGEPDRLGEPLNCPDDKCLNTDGKEFVFVHGYNVDGQQARGWQAEMFKRLFLSGLKSRFWGVTWYGSETQRETPLGSLTFNFHINVRNALHSAPALRAFLNENMEGPTSIAAHSLGNLLVSSALIDPEKDSLTAPISNVFMIDAAVPLEAFTGELEGGGDPNYSGGDALYTGGDDPAVYTAANPMAHPDWYGYAKKLGANEWYKHFIEDVAVGGDKDQRQFLTFKNRFANLIGANFYNFFSSGEEVLDTHIGNPGLFDIATNGPGRYAWALQEKLKGRMVNGMVLGSPYGGWEFVDDYTITTSSGTITYLNKSMPKDKANQLMPYDLKIRPFFNLGWASPLPEPGGSDWAEAKHDQLLAEAIPAMTLPVGGPGGKRMNDAIFDTNVIDMQARFTNTNGWPEERGGISKIKWLHSDLREVSYLYIFDLFNQLSK
;
A
#
# COMPACT_ATOMS: atom_id res chain seq x y z
N MET A 1 55.63 36.73 45.52
CA MET A 1 55.85 37.76 44.48
C MET A 1 57.11 37.41 43.72
N THR A 2 56.93 36.78 42.57
CA THR A 2 57.98 36.57 41.58
C THR A 2 58.22 37.91 40.88
N VAL A 3 59.47 38.23 40.62
CA VAL A 3 59.84 39.48 39.96
C VAL A 3 59.95 39.18 38.47
N PRO A 4 59.38 40.02 37.58
CA PRO A 4 59.56 39.91 36.13
C PRO A 4 61.02 39.67 35.74
N GLU A 5 61.26 38.79 34.78
CA GLU A 5 62.59 38.64 34.20
C GLU A 5 62.88 39.82 33.28
N VAL A 6 64.07 40.41 33.44
CA VAL A 6 64.48 41.62 32.72
C VAL A 6 65.82 41.35 32.03
N TYR A 7 65.86 41.57 30.71
CA TYR A 7 67.06 41.38 29.87
C TYR A 7 67.67 42.74 29.50
N PHE A 8 69.00 42.83 29.48
CA PHE A 8 69.75 44.10 29.40
C PHE A 8 71.00 43.99 28.50
N ASP A 9 71.24 44.98 27.64
CA ASP A 9 72.51 45.21 26.92
C ASP A 9 73.21 46.49 27.43
N SER A 10 74.52 46.39 27.70
CA SER A 10 75.30 47.43 28.37
C SER A 10 75.84 48.55 27.47
N ARG A 11 75.46 48.62 26.19
CA ARG A 11 76.10 49.51 25.20
C ARG A 11 75.24 50.69 24.71
N THR A 12 73.95 50.73 25.00
CA THR A 12 73.01 51.81 24.63
C THR A 12 72.12 52.13 25.84
N LEU A 13 72.05 53.42 26.24
CA LEU A 13 71.63 53.83 27.60
C LEU A 13 70.49 54.87 27.62
N ASP A 14 69.84 55.17 26.49
CA ASP A 14 68.95 56.34 26.37
C ASP A 14 67.51 56.10 26.87
N SER A 15 67.01 54.86 26.79
CA SER A 15 65.64 54.49 27.19
C SER A 15 65.43 54.49 28.71
N ILE A 16 66.50 54.24 29.48
CA ILE A 16 66.48 54.09 30.95
C ILE A 16 66.70 55.43 31.66
N ARG A 17 67.33 56.42 31.02
CA ARG A 17 67.80 57.66 31.69
C ARG A 17 66.83 58.84 31.71
N THR A 18 65.86 58.91 30.79
CA THR A 18 65.05 60.12 30.58
C THR A 18 63.62 60.04 31.14
N GLY A 19 63.11 58.84 31.48
CA GLY A 19 61.70 58.63 31.88
C GLY A 19 61.41 58.30 33.35
N TYR A 20 62.42 58.01 34.19
CA TYR A 20 62.20 57.31 35.47
C TYR A 20 62.57 58.14 36.71
N ARG A 21 61.67 59.00 37.20
CA ARG A 21 61.82 59.68 38.50
C ARG A 21 60.47 60.01 39.16
N SER A 22 59.75 59.00 39.63
CA SER A 22 58.58 59.25 40.47
C SER A 22 58.63 58.49 41.79
N ASP A 23 58.48 59.23 42.88
CA ASP A 23 58.46 58.72 44.26
C ASP A 23 57.23 57.84 44.53
N THR A 24 56.24 57.85 43.62
CA THR A 24 54.97 57.12 43.72
C THR A 24 55.01 55.70 43.17
N LEU A 25 56.10 55.29 42.51
CA LEU A 25 56.23 53.93 41.99
C LEU A 25 56.36 52.92 43.16
N PRO A 26 55.63 51.79 43.13
CA PRO A 26 55.69 50.79 44.17
C PRO A 26 57.09 50.19 44.27
N THR A 27 57.56 50.04 45.50
CA THR A 27 58.88 49.47 45.79
C THR A 27 58.78 47.98 45.96
N ARG A 28 59.69 47.24 45.35
CA ARG A 28 59.83 45.81 45.60
C ARG A 28 61.22 45.50 46.13
N THR A 29 61.26 44.63 47.13
CA THR A 29 62.49 44.03 47.61
C THR A 29 62.77 42.79 46.77
N VAL A 30 63.85 42.82 45.98
CA VAL A 30 64.18 41.73 45.06
C VAL A 30 65.50 41.08 45.47
N THR A 31 65.55 39.75 45.39
CA THR A 31 66.77 38.98 45.57
C THR A 31 67.33 38.66 44.18
N VAL A 32 68.45 39.27 43.83
CA VAL A 32 69.10 39.07 42.52
C VAL A 32 70.05 37.87 42.59
N LYS A 33 69.94 36.94 41.63
CA LYS A 33 70.87 35.81 41.48
C LYS A 33 72.21 36.29 40.89
N THR A 34 73.29 35.55 41.14
CA THR A 34 74.61 35.87 40.55
C THR A 34 74.50 35.98 39.04
N GLY A 35 74.93 37.11 38.46
CA GLY A 35 74.88 37.36 37.02
C GLY A 35 73.62 38.08 36.52
N GLN A 36 72.57 38.23 37.34
CA GLN A 36 71.46 39.12 37.01
C GLN A 36 71.83 40.59 37.28
N LYS A 37 71.48 41.51 36.37
CA LYS A 37 71.67 42.97 36.51
C LYS A 37 70.32 43.62 36.83
N ALA A 38 70.24 44.44 37.87
CA ALA A 38 68.99 45.08 38.33
C ALA A 38 68.90 46.55 37.86
N LEU A 39 67.67 47.04 37.72
CA LEU A 39 67.34 48.28 37.01
C LEU A 39 67.98 49.55 37.62
N PHE A 40 67.93 49.79 38.94
CA PHE A 40 68.58 50.94 39.62
C PHE A 40 68.32 50.91 41.14
N ASP A 41 69.10 51.65 41.93
CA ASP A 41 68.82 51.91 43.35
C ASP A 41 67.76 53.02 43.50
N LYS A 42 66.72 52.81 44.32
CA LYS A 42 65.66 53.81 44.54
C LYS A 42 66.17 55.15 45.08
N LYS A 43 67.12 55.12 46.02
CA LYS A 43 67.61 56.33 46.71
C LYS A 43 68.53 57.14 45.81
N THR A 44 69.34 56.49 44.98
CA THR A 44 70.35 57.18 44.14
C THR A 44 69.90 57.38 42.70
N GLY A 45 68.96 56.57 42.20
CA GLY A 45 68.56 56.55 40.79
C GLY A 45 69.65 56.03 39.84
N GLU A 46 70.72 55.43 40.38
CA GLU A 46 71.84 54.90 39.61
C GLU A 46 71.64 53.43 39.27
N ILE A 47 72.07 53.04 38.05
CA ILE A 47 72.02 51.65 37.57
C ILE A 47 72.92 50.77 38.44
N LEU A 48 72.36 49.67 38.97
CA LEU A 48 73.09 48.69 39.75
C LEU A 48 73.84 47.73 38.81
N GLY A 49 75.06 48.11 38.40
CA GLY A 49 75.96 47.24 37.64
C GLY A 49 76.39 45.98 38.42
N ASN A 50 76.90 44.96 37.71
CA ASN A 50 77.34 43.63 38.18
C ASN A 50 77.27 43.42 39.71
N ILE A 51 76.22 42.75 40.15
CA ILE A 51 75.82 42.68 41.55
C ILE A 51 76.46 41.44 42.23
N PRO A 52 77.08 41.57 43.43
CA PRO A 52 77.56 40.43 44.22
C PRO A 52 76.42 39.53 44.71
N GLN A 53 76.72 38.26 45.00
CA GLN A 53 75.73 37.27 45.48
C GLN A 53 74.96 37.73 46.73
N LYS A 54 73.62 37.64 46.65
CA LYS A 54 72.65 37.64 47.78
C LYS A 54 72.66 38.89 48.68
N ILE A 55 72.26 40.04 48.13
CA ILE A 55 71.77 41.20 48.90
C ILE A 55 70.34 41.52 48.41
N PHE A 56 69.47 41.93 49.33
CA PHE A 56 68.12 42.42 49.02
C PHE A 56 68.19 43.88 48.57
N TYR A 57 67.65 44.20 47.40
CA TYR A 57 67.59 45.58 46.87
C TYR A 57 66.15 46.07 46.79
N ASN A 58 65.93 47.34 47.17
CA ASN A 58 64.65 48.03 46.95
C ASN A 58 64.70 48.78 45.62
N VAL A 59 63.96 48.26 44.64
CA VAL A 59 63.91 48.80 43.27
C VAL A 59 62.47 49.23 42.92
N TYR A 60 62.30 50.04 41.86
CA TYR A 60 60.96 50.27 41.30
C TYR A 60 60.49 48.99 40.60
N GLY A 61 59.28 48.54 40.92
CA GLY A 61 58.66 47.37 40.30
C GLY A 61 57.60 47.76 39.28
N VAL A 62 57.61 47.11 38.12
CA VAL A 62 56.52 47.15 37.15
C VAL A 62 55.85 45.80 37.19
N ASP A 63 54.58 45.78 37.54
CA ASP A 63 53.78 44.56 37.46
C ASP A 63 52.90 44.61 36.23
N VAL A 64 52.69 43.44 35.64
CA VAL A 64 51.82 43.31 34.49
C VAL A 64 50.86 42.15 34.74
N PRO A 65 49.83 42.33 35.60
CA PRO A 65 48.78 41.34 35.74
C PRO A 65 48.12 41.11 34.37
N THR A 66 47.97 39.84 34.03
CA THR A 66 47.46 39.39 32.74
C THR A 66 46.25 38.49 32.96
N GLU A 67 45.15 38.83 32.30
CA GLU A 67 43.87 38.12 32.35
C GLU A 67 43.53 37.65 30.94
N ILE A 68 42.92 36.47 30.83
CA ILE A 68 42.53 35.86 29.56
C ILE A 68 41.01 35.70 29.55
N SER A 69 40.38 36.07 28.45
CA SER A 69 38.96 35.84 28.19
C SER A 69 38.79 35.21 26.80
N PRO A 70 38.08 34.07 26.66
CA PRO A 70 37.45 33.30 27.73
C PRO A 70 38.47 32.63 28.69
N PRO A 71 38.06 32.24 29.91
CA PRO A 71 38.92 31.52 30.86
C PRO A 71 39.39 30.15 30.35
N VAL A 72 38.59 29.51 29.51
CA VAL A 72 38.93 28.28 28.77
C VAL A 72 38.66 28.54 27.30
N VAL A 73 39.65 28.27 26.46
CA VAL A 73 39.53 28.40 25.01
C VAL A 73 38.92 27.12 24.46
N SER A 74 37.65 27.17 24.07
CA SER A 74 36.99 26.08 23.35
C SER A 74 37.56 25.95 21.94
N LEU A 75 38.03 24.75 21.63
CA LEU A 75 38.54 24.35 20.32
C LEU A 75 37.49 23.44 19.67
N GLY A 76 37.22 23.64 18.38
CA GLY A 76 36.52 22.66 17.53
C GLY A 76 37.48 21.95 16.58
N GLU A 77 36.94 21.51 15.44
CA GLU A 77 37.63 21.02 14.24
C GLU A 77 39.07 21.55 14.10
N GLY A 78 40.02 20.63 13.95
CA GLY A 78 41.43 20.96 13.70
C GLY A 78 42.12 21.76 14.80
N GLY A 79 41.50 21.92 15.98
CA GLY A 79 42.01 22.72 17.09
C GLY A 79 41.76 24.22 16.95
N MET A 80 40.78 24.63 16.13
CA MET A 80 40.46 26.04 15.94
C MET A 80 39.67 26.63 17.12
N ALA A 81 40.09 27.81 17.61
CA ALA A 81 39.37 28.52 18.66
C ALA A 81 37.99 28.98 18.16
N ARG A 82 36.92 28.60 18.88
CA ARG A 82 35.53 28.94 18.56
C ARG A 82 35.17 30.40 18.87
N GLN A 83 36.02 31.09 19.64
CA GLN A 83 35.81 32.45 20.15
C GLN A 83 37.11 33.27 20.04
N ASN A 84 37.00 34.60 20.15
CA ASN A 84 38.19 35.45 20.25
C ASN A 84 38.89 35.20 21.58
N VAL A 85 40.21 35.02 21.56
CA VAL A 85 41.04 34.89 22.75
C VAL A 85 41.64 36.25 23.06
N VAL A 86 41.07 36.95 24.04
CA VAL A 86 41.48 38.29 24.46
C VAL A 86 42.38 38.19 25.66
N VAL A 87 43.60 38.71 25.51
CA VAL A 87 44.57 38.88 26.59
C VAL A 87 44.54 40.33 27.04
N THR A 88 44.08 40.56 28.26
CA THR A 88 44.09 41.86 28.92
C THR A 88 45.29 41.95 29.82
N TYR A 89 46.09 43.00 29.69
CA TYR A 89 47.25 43.25 30.56
C TYR A 89 47.14 44.62 31.19
N THR A 90 47.55 44.76 32.45
CA THR A 90 47.54 46.05 33.16
C THR A 90 48.94 46.41 33.57
N ILE A 91 49.49 47.49 33.04
CA ILE A 91 50.83 47.94 33.41
C ILE A 91 50.73 48.79 34.67
N LEU A 92 51.26 48.25 35.77
CA LEU A 92 51.25 48.89 37.08
C LEU A 92 52.61 49.53 37.42
N PRO A 93 52.61 50.69 38.12
CA PRO A 93 51.44 51.46 38.53
C PRO A 93 50.76 52.17 37.34
N GLU A 94 49.43 52.22 37.36
CA GLU A 94 48.64 52.80 36.28
C GLU A 94 48.84 54.32 36.17
N GLY A 95 48.68 54.83 34.95
CA GLY A 95 48.74 56.26 34.64
C GLY A 95 49.88 56.63 33.70
N ALA A 96 49.81 57.85 33.16
CA ALA A 96 50.90 58.41 32.37
C ALA A 96 52.02 58.96 33.26
N SER A 97 53.21 59.12 32.70
CA SER A 97 54.32 59.81 33.38
C SER A 97 53.89 61.21 33.86
N PRO A 98 54.23 61.64 35.09
CA PRO A 98 55.10 60.97 36.06
C PRO A 98 54.38 60.05 37.05
N ALA A 99 53.06 59.89 36.97
CA ALA A 99 52.28 59.18 37.99
C ALA A 99 52.28 57.64 37.82
N GLY A 100 52.39 57.13 36.59
CA GLY A 100 52.42 55.71 36.26
C GLY A 100 53.52 55.31 35.26
N TYR A 101 53.65 54.01 34.99
CA TYR A 101 54.68 53.49 34.07
C TYR A 101 54.25 53.55 32.60
N VAL A 102 55.17 54.01 31.74
CA VAL A 102 55.00 54.13 30.29
C VAL A 102 56.00 53.21 29.58
N ALA A 103 55.50 52.16 28.94
CA ALA A 103 56.28 51.29 28.07
C ALA A 103 56.55 51.95 26.70
N ALA A 104 57.63 51.57 26.03
CA ALA A 104 57.86 51.85 24.62
C ALA A 104 57.02 50.93 23.71
N SER A 105 56.78 49.70 24.16
CA SER A 105 55.94 48.71 23.48
C SER A 105 55.39 47.69 24.47
N ALA A 106 54.26 47.07 24.12
CA ALA A 106 53.69 45.94 24.84
C ALA A 106 53.36 44.83 23.85
N HIS A 107 53.86 43.63 24.11
CA HIS A 107 53.60 42.43 23.29
C HIS A 107 53.11 41.29 24.17
N ILE A 108 52.33 40.38 23.59
CA ILE A 108 51.92 39.13 24.25
C ILE A 108 52.57 37.98 23.49
N ASP A 109 53.51 37.27 24.09
CA ASP A 109 54.04 36.02 23.55
C ASP A 109 53.07 34.86 23.82
N LEU A 110 52.97 33.95 22.87
CA LEU A 110 52.37 32.62 23.04
C LEU A 110 53.48 31.57 23.07
N PHE A 111 53.51 30.78 24.13
CA PHE A 111 54.37 29.63 24.28
C PHE A 111 53.54 28.35 24.29
N SER A 112 54.12 27.25 23.83
CA SER A 112 53.58 25.92 24.01
C SER A 112 54.58 25.00 24.73
N VAL A 113 54.04 24.01 25.43
CA VAL A 113 54.81 22.92 26.01
C VAL A 113 54.18 21.62 25.52
N ASP A 114 55.00 20.79 24.88
CA ASP A 114 54.56 19.50 24.36
C ASP A 114 54.57 18.40 25.45
N SER A 115 54.21 17.17 25.07
CA SER A 115 54.19 16.02 25.98
C SER A 115 55.56 15.61 26.53
N THR A 116 56.66 16.07 25.92
CA THR A 116 58.03 15.80 26.38
C THR A 116 58.52 16.83 27.40
N GLY A 117 57.75 17.92 27.57
CA GLY A 117 58.11 19.05 28.43
C GLY A 117 59.01 20.07 27.73
N GLU A 118 59.19 19.97 26.42
CA GLU A 118 59.95 20.95 25.65
C GLU A 118 59.11 22.21 25.41
N ASP A 119 59.71 23.36 25.70
CA ASP A 119 59.08 24.68 25.62
C ASP A 119 59.40 25.33 24.26
N SER A 120 58.37 25.76 23.55
CA SER A 120 58.47 26.37 22.22
C SER A 120 57.75 27.71 22.19
N TRP A 121 58.35 28.70 21.53
CA TRP A 121 57.70 29.96 21.21
C TRP A 121 56.88 29.79 19.91
N GLU A 122 55.60 30.13 19.94
CA GLU A 122 54.66 29.84 18.85
C GLU A 122 54.28 31.09 18.06
N ASP A 123 54.01 32.21 18.75
CA ASP A 123 53.47 33.42 18.14
C ASP A 123 53.60 34.63 19.08
N PHE A 124 53.28 35.83 18.59
CA PHE A 124 53.06 37.00 19.45
C PHE A 124 52.00 37.96 18.91
N LEU A 125 51.40 38.74 19.82
CA LEU A 125 50.52 39.85 19.49
C LEU A 125 51.10 41.18 19.96
N VAL A 126 50.71 42.27 19.32
CA VAL A 126 51.01 43.64 19.77
C VAL A 126 49.83 44.15 20.61
N GLY A 127 50.11 44.62 21.81
CA GLY A 127 49.12 45.22 22.69
C GLY A 127 48.74 46.64 22.25
N ASN A 128 47.49 47.05 22.48
CA ASN A 128 46.98 48.34 22.03
C ASN A 128 47.32 49.54 22.93
N ALA A 129 47.91 49.32 24.11
CA ALA A 129 48.25 50.36 25.05
C ALA A 129 49.64 50.15 25.66
N THR A 130 50.37 51.24 25.87
CA THR A 130 51.70 51.20 26.49
C THR A 130 51.71 51.76 27.92
N THR A 131 50.54 52.09 28.47
CA THR A 131 50.34 52.60 29.84
C THR A 131 49.02 52.09 30.37
N GLY A 132 48.92 51.85 31.68
CA GLY A 132 47.66 51.39 32.28
C GLY A 132 47.17 50.08 31.67
N ARG A 133 45.86 49.97 31.43
CA ARG A 133 45.22 48.75 30.89
C ARG A 133 45.26 48.72 29.36
N GLY A 134 45.69 47.59 28.81
CA GLY A 134 45.68 47.30 27.38
C GLY A 134 45.16 45.89 27.07
N THR A 135 44.93 45.62 25.79
CA THR A 135 44.44 44.33 25.28
C THR A 135 45.17 43.93 24.01
N ALA A 136 45.30 42.63 23.79
CA ALA A 136 45.67 42.00 22.52
C ALA A 136 44.73 40.81 22.28
N GLN A 137 44.46 40.44 21.02
CA GLN A 137 43.55 39.33 20.73
C GLN A 137 44.06 38.41 19.61
N TRP A 138 43.88 37.11 19.79
CA TRP A 138 43.78 36.17 18.67
C TRP A 138 42.32 36.08 18.26
N THR A 139 42.05 36.18 16.97
CA THR A 139 40.68 36.07 16.46
C THR A 139 40.19 34.63 16.54
N LYS A 140 38.86 34.45 16.56
CA LYS A 140 38.21 33.17 16.26
C LYS A 140 38.89 32.51 15.03
N GLY A 141 39.12 31.21 15.12
CA GLY A 141 39.84 30.42 14.11
C GLY A 141 41.34 30.29 14.32
N LYS A 142 41.93 30.93 15.35
CA LYS A 142 43.33 30.64 15.72
C LYS A 142 43.47 29.16 16.10
N VAL A 143 44.40 28.47 15.46
CA VAL A 143 44.65 27.04 15.68
C VAL A 143 45.55 26.83 16.91
N PHE A 144 45.13 25.92 17.77
CA PHE A 144 45.88 25.38 18.91
C PHE A 144 45.93 23.86 18.79
N ASP A 145 47.11 23.26 18.97
CA ASP A 145 47.24 21.81 19.03
C ASP A 145 46.67 21.31 20.37
N PRO A 146 45.60 20.50 20.38
CA PRO A 146 44.96 20.03 21.60
C PRO A 146 45.88 19.14 22.46
N LYS A 147 47.01 18.67 21.92
CA LYS A 147 48.00 17.86 22.65
C LYS A 147 49.05 18.70 23.39
N LYS A 148 49.05 20.03 23.20
CA LYS A 148 50.02 20.95 23.81
C LYS A 148 49.37 21.78 24.92
N LYS A 149 50.18 22.19 25.89
CA LYS A 149 49.81 23.20 26.90
C LYS A 149 50.27 24.57 26.45
N TYR A 150 49.43 25.58 26.60
CA TYR A 150 49.76 26.94 26.15
C TYR A 150 49.92 27.91 27.32
N PHE A 151 50.79 28.91 27.14
CA PHE A 151 51.01 29.99 28.09
C PHE A 151 51.15 31.31 27.36
N VAL A 152 50.56 32.36 27.91
CA VAL A 152 50.77 33.73 27.43
C VAL A 152 51.73 34.48 28.35
N GLN A 153 52.58 35.31 27.78
CA GLN A 153 53.49 36.16 28.56
C GLN A 153 53.49 37.58 28.02
N THR A 154 53.18 38.55 28.87
CA THR A 154 53.31 39.96 28.48
C THR A 154 54.76 40.39 28.52
N VAL A 155 55.24 40.97 27.42
CA VAL A 155 56.62 41.47 27.25
C VAL A 155 56.58 42.94 26.90
N LEU A 156 57.03 43.78 27.83
CA LEU A 156 57.15 45.22 27.63
C LEU A 156 58.54 45.58 27.09
N ASN A 157 58.60 46.58 26.22
CA ASN A 157 59.82 47.10 25.60
C ASN A 157 60.66 46.00 24.94
N ARG A 158 60.01 45.08 24.22
CA ARG A 158 60.67 43.94 23.57
C ARG A 158 61.90 44.39 22.79
N GLY A 159 63.02 43.70 22.99
CA GLY A 159 64.28 43.95 22.26
C GLY A 159 64.96 45.30 22.55
N SER A 160 64.48 46.05 23.55
CA SER A 160 65.13 47.28 24.02
C SER A 160 66.18 47.00 25.11
N ASP A 161 66.84 48.06 25.58
CA ASP A 161 67.81 48.00 26.67
C ASP A 161 67.19 47.55 28.02
N ALA A 162 65.86 47.58 28.17
CA ALA A 162 65.13 47.18 29.37
C ALA A 162 63.79 46.49 29.03
N GLU A 163 63.86 45.23 28.63
CA GLU A 163 62.71 44.37 28.38
C GLU A 163 62.14 43.80 29.69
N ILE A 164 60.83 43.87 29.90
CA ILE A 164 60.17 43.36 31.12
C ILE A 164 59.23 42.22 30.74
N ARG A 165 59.44 41.04 31.31
CA ARG A 165 58.59 39.86 31.08
C ARG A 165 57.72 39.56 32.29
N GLY A 166 56.40 39.67 32.11
CA GLY A 166 55.41 39.28 33.10
C GLY A 166 55.45 37.78 33.42
N GLU A 167 54.60 37.36 34.36
CA GLU A 167 54.43 35.94 34.64
C GLU A 167 53.80 35.24 33.42
N ARG A 168 54.18 33.97 33.22
CA ARG A 168 53.51 33.13 32.24
C ARG A 168 52.15 32.73 32.80
N VAL A 169 51.10 33.18 32.15
CA VAL A 169 49.72 32.83 32.51
C VAL A 169 49.30 31.63 31.64
N PRO A 170 48.84 30.51 32.23
CA PRO A 170 48.32 29.40 31.45
C PRO A 170 47.18 29.86 30.54
N LEU A 171 47.11 29.30 29.34
CA LEU A 171 46.01 29.44 28.42
C LEU A 171 45.29 28.08 28.32
N PRO A 172 44.27 27.83 29.18
CA PRO A 172 43.49 26.60 29.15
C PRO A 172 42.83 26.39 27.79
N THR A 173 42.92 25.18 27.26
CA THR A 173 42.29 24.76 26.00
C THR A 173 41.47 23.51 26.23
N LEU A 174 40.29 23.45 25.62
CA LEU A 174 39.40 22.30 25.64
C LEU A 174 38.93 22.04 24.21
N LEU A 175 39.28 20.87 23.66
CA LEU A 175 38.70 20.37 22.42
C LEU A 175 37.41 19.63 22.76
N ALA A 176 36.32 20.02 22.10
CA ALA A 176 35.05 19.33 22.12
C ALA A 176 34.42 19.47 20.73
N ASP A 177 34.31 18.35 20.03
CA ASP A 177 33.91 18.25 18.63
C ASP A 177 32.80 17.21 18.52
N LEU A 178 31.74 17.50 17.78
CA LEU A 178 30.60 16.62 17.58
C LEU A 178 30.30 16.54 16.09
N ASP A 179 30.47 15.36 15.49
CA ASP A 179 30.33 15.17 14.06
C ASP A 179 29.17 14.24 13.72
N ILE A 180 28.44 14.58 12.67
CA ILE A 180 27.49 13.70 11.98
C ILE A 180 27.57 13.98 10.49
N ASP A 181 27.05 13.06 9.67
CA ASP A 181 26.99 13.17 8.20
C ASP A 181 26.02 14.31 7.77
N SER A 182 26.42 15.55 8.04
CA SER A 182 25.59 16.77 7.97
C SER A 182 25.26 17.15 6.52
N ASP A 183 26.06 16.72 5.56
CA ASP A 183 25.81 16.90 4.12
C ASP A 183 25.09 15.71 3.47
N ASN A 184 24.84 14.65 4.25
CA ASN A 184 24.10 13.44 3.87
C ASN A 184 24.76 12.58 2.78
N ASN A 185 26.10 12.63 2.65
CA ASN A 185 26.81 11.96 1.55
C ASN A 185 27.71 10.79 1.98
N ALA A 186 27.77 10.46 3.28
CA ALA A 186 28.60 9.36 3.77
C ALA A 186 28.14 7.98 3.25
N GLY A 187 26.83 7.82 3.00
CA GLY A 187 26.24 6.61 2.45
C GLY A 187 26.20 5.42 3.41
N TRP A 188 26.10 4.21 2.84
CA TRP A 188 25.90 2.96 3.57
C TRP A 188 27.04 1.97 3.30
N LYS A 189 27.28 1.08 4.27
CA LYS A 189 28.11 -0.10 4.15
C LYS A 189 27.33 -1.24 3.48
N PRO A 190 28.03 -2.26 2.93
CA PRO A 190 27.37 -3.42 2.32
C PRO A 190 26.47 -4.23 3.26
N ASP A 191 26.66 -4.11 4.57
CA ASP A 191 25.85 -4.77 5.60
C ASP A 191 24.59 -3.98 6.00
N GLY A 192 24.32 -2.85 5.34
CA GLY A 192 23.16 -1.99 5.63
C GLY A 192 23.42 -0.92 6.70
N THR A 193 24.54 -1.00 7.44
CA THR A 193 24.89 0.03 8.42
C THR A 193 25.39 1.32 7.77
N HIS A 194 25.29 2.44 8.46
CA HIS A 194 25.79 3.72 7.96
C HIS A 194 27.32 3.81 8.04
N ASN A 195 27.94 4.49 7.07
CA ASN A 195 29.33 4.92 7.17
C ASN A 195 29.47 6.00 8.26
N LEU A 196 30.65 6.10 8.86
CA LEU A 196 30.97 7.21 9.76
C LEU A 196 30.97 8.55 8.98
N PRO A 197 30.69 9.69 9.65
CA PRO A 197 30.85 11.01 9.04
C PRO A 197 32.26 11.17 8.47
N LYS A 198 32.40 11.95 7.39
CA LYS A 198 33.69 12.16 6.73
C LYS A 198 34.62 13.04 7.56
N ARG A 199 34.05 13.88 8.44
CA ARG A 199 34.74 14.89 9.25
C ARG A 199 35.58 15.80 8.36
N ASP A 200 34.91 16.39 7.38
CA ASP A 200 35.52 17.30 6.44
C ASP A 200 34.99 18.71 6.59
N THR A 201 35.72 19.66 6.03
CA THR A 201 35.46 21.10 6.21
C THR A 201 34.08 21.53 5.71
N LEU A 202 33.40 20.75 4.85
CA LEU A 202 32.04 21.06 4.44
C LEU A 202 31.04 20.63 5.52
N GLU A 203 31.19 19.42 6.07
CA GLU A 203 30.36 18.94 7.20
C GLU A 203 30.41 19.96 8.35
N ASP A 204 31.59 20.41 8.79
CA ASP A 204 31.70 21.37 9.91
C ASP A 204 31.10 22.75 9.60
N GLN A 205 31.12 23.16 8.34
CA GLN A 205 30.56 24.46 7.95
C GLN A 205 29.03 24.49 8.04
N ILE A 206 28.40 23.33 8.01
CA ILE A 206 26.95 23.21 7.84
C ILE A 206 26.26 22.50 9.00
N GLU A 207 27.01 21.83 9.88
CA GLU A 207 26.50 21.04 10.99
C GLU A 207 25.66 21.86 11.98
N ASP A 208 26.02 23.13 12.23
CA ASP A 208 25.32 24.04 13.13
C ASP A 208 24.62 25.21 12.40
N GLN A 209 24.64 25.21 11.06
CA GLN A 209 24.19 26.34 10.26
C GLN A 209 22.66 26.50 10.35
N VAL A 210 22.23 27.58 11.00
CA VAL A 210 20.81 27.95 11.11
C VAL A 210 20.14 27.97 9.72
N GLY A 211 19.02 27.27 9.61
CA GLY A 211 18.23 27.17 8.39
C GLY A 211 18.58 25.99 7.49
N ARG A 212 19.66 25.24 7.78
CA ARG A 212 19.95 23.97 7.12
C ARG A 212 19.26 22.78 7.82
N PRO A 213 19.03 21.68 7.10
CA PRO A 213 18.46 20.47 7.69
C PRO A 213 19.44 19.67 8.56
N GLY A 214 20.76 19.81 8.33
CA GLY A 214 21.76 18.91 8.90
C GLY A 214 21.58 17.48 8.42
N LYS A 215 21.84 16.49 9.29
CA LYS A 215 21.61 15.08 8.97
C LYS A 215 20.11 14.80 8.82
N VAL A 216 19.67 14.36 7.66
CA VAL A 216 18.30 13.90 7.41
C VAL A 216 18.22 12.41 7.69
N LEU A 217 17.22 12.00 8.46
CA LEU A 217 16.98 10.60 8.77
C LEU A 217 15.51 10.22 8.63
N LYS A 218 15.27 8.97 8.29
CA LYS A 218 13.92 8.39 8.26
C LYS A 218 13.50 8.07 9.70
N ALA A 219 12.26 8.38 10.06
CA ALA A 219 11.71 7.91 11.32
C ALA A 219 11.66 6.37 11.32
N ASN A 220 12.15 5.76 12.41
CA ASN A 220 12.25 4.32 12.61
C ASN A 220 10.86 3.71 12.86
N LEU A 221 10.10 3.54 11.78
CA LEU A 221 8.72 3.06 11.81
C LEU A 221 8.58 1.66 11.20
N VAL A 222 9.59 1.21 10.46
CA VAL A 222 9.57 -0.04 9.69
C VAL A 222 9.67 -1.22 10.64
N ASP A 223 8.82 -2.22 10.43
CA ASP A 223 8.93 -3.54 11.02
C ASP A 223 10.01 -4.32 10.25
N THR A 224 11.16 -4.52 10.89
CA THR A 224 12.36 -5.04 10.20
C THR A 224 12.36 -6.56 10.08
N ASP A 225 11.80 -7.26 11.07
CA ASP A 225 11.82 -8.73 11.13
C ASP A 225 10.46 -9.40 10.84
N GLY A 226 9.41 -8.60 10.65
CA GLY A 226 8.10 -9.02 10.15
C GLY A 226 7.15 -9.49 11.25
N ASP A 227 7.36 -9.07 12.50
CA ASP A 227 6.59 -9.47 13.67
C ASP A 227 5.42 -8.52 14.04
N LYS A 228 5.22 -7.47 13.23
CA LYS A 228 4.23 -6.38 13.36
C LYS A 228 4.54 -5.39 14.48
N VAL A 229 5.81 -5.20 14.85
CA VAL A 229 6.23 -4.16 15.78
C VAL A 229 6.94 -3.03 15.02
N PRO A 230 6.53 -1.76 15.22
CA PRO A 230 7.20 -0.64 14.55
C PRO A 230 8.62 -0.48 15.12
N GLY A 231 9.61 -0.19 14.28
CA GLY A 231 11.03 -0.18 14.66
C GLY A 231 11.39 0.60 15.93
N TYR A 232 10.71 1.73 16.22
CA TYR A 232 10.95 2.50 17.46
C TYR A 232 10.56 1.76 18.76
N ALA A 233 9.70 0.76 18.66
CA ALA A 233 9.23 -0.07 19.76
C ALA A 233 9.95 -1.43 19.79
N ASP A 234 10.84 -1.66 18.82
CA ASP A 234 11.47 -2.94 18.57
C ASP A 234 12.96 -2.95 18.94
N GLY A 235 13.53 -4.14 19.12
CA GLY A 235 14.90 -4.39 19.57
C GLY A 235 15.21 -3.82 20.95
N ILE A 236 14.21 -3.64 21.82
CA ILE A 236 14.33 -3.04 23.16
C ILE A 236 13.79 -3.96 24.27
N ASP A 237 14.38 -3.90 25.47
CA ASP A 237 14.09 -4.78 26.63
C ASP A 237 12.77 -4.52 27.38
N ILE A 238 11.73 -4.13 26.64
CA ILE A 238 10.37 -3.96 27.13
C ILE A 238 9.38 -4.63 26.19
N ASN A 239 8.21 -5.00 26.71
CA ASN A 239 7.14 -5.63 25.93
C ASN A 239 7.52 -6.94 25.21
N GLY A 240 8.68 -7.53 25.55
CA GLY A 240 9.20 -8.76 24.94
C GLY A 240 9.70 -8.59 23.51
N GLN A 241 10.18 -7.39 23.14
CA GLN A 241 10.63 -7.03 21.79
C GLN A 241 12.16 -7.01 21.67
N GLU A 242 12.85 -7.91 22.38
CA GLU A 242 14.30 -8.04 22.31
C GLU A 242 14.72 -8.96 21.16
N GLY A 243 15.59 -8.50 20.29
CA GLY A 243 16.13 -9.30 19.20
C GLY A 243 17.22 -8.55 18.44
N ASP A 244 18.28 -9.26 18.05
CA ASP A 244 19.25 -8.72 17.09
C ASP A 244 18.63 -8.79 15.69
N GLY A 245 18.70 -7.68 14.95
CA GLY A 245 18.06 -7.53 13.65
C GLY A 245 16.59 -7.10 13.68
N ALA A 246 16.01 -6.86 14.87
CA ALA A 246 14.62 -6.44 15.00
C ALA A 246 14.37 -4.96 14.64
N SER A 247 15.41 -4.12 14.63
CA SER A 247 15.31 -2.72 14.19
C SER A 247 16.37 -2.38 13.15
N GLU A 248 16.07 -1.39 12.31
CA GLU A 248 17.00 -0.86 11.31
C GLU A 248 18.26 -0.25 11.97
N PRO A 249 19.43 -0.28 11.30
CA PRO A 249 20.63 0.42 11.75
C PRO A 249 20.40 1.93 11.95
N PHE A 250 21.09 2.50 12.92
CA PHE A 250 20.98 3.91 13.31
C PHE A 250 22.14 4.75 12.74
N TYR A 251 22.03 6.06 12.88
CA TYR A 251 22.98 7.00 12.27
C TYR A 251 24.13 7.34 13.23
N PRO A 252 25.41 7.14 12.85
CA PRO A 252 26.54 7.37 13.73
C PRO A 252 26.75 8.86 14.03
N LEU A 253 26.81 9.20 15.31
CA LEU A 253 27.17 10.50 15.85
C LEU A 253 28.51 10.35 16.57
N MET A 254 29.54 11.05 16.10
CA MET A 254 30.87 10.97 16.68
C MET A 254 31.13 12.16 17.58
N PHE A 255 31.89 11.97 18.66
CA PHE A 255 32.44 13.10 19.41
C PHE A 255 33.90 12.87 19.81
N GLU A 256 34.67 13.96 19.81
CA GLU A 256 36.09 13.99 20.16
C GLU A 256 36.36 15.00 21.27
N LEU A 257 37.14 14.59 22.28
CA LEU A 257 37.48 15.41 23.44
C LEU A 257 38.99 15.47 23.64
N GLY A 258 39.51 16.62 24.07
CA GLY A 258 40.94 16.81 24.32
C GLY A 258 41.28 18.20 24.86
N GLY A 259 42.54 18.61 24.73
CA GLY A 259 43.00 19.92 25.20
C GLY A 259 43.82 19.85 26.49
N SER A 260 44.36 21.00 26.89
CA SER A 260 45.33 21.10 27.99
C SER A 260 44.75 20.96 29.39
N VAL A 261 43.44 21.17 29.55
CA VAL A 261 42.74 21.05 30.83
C VAL A 261 41.79 19.86 30.92
N PHE A 262 41.69 19.08 29.85
CA PHE A 262 40.85 17.88 29.82
C PHE A 262 41.49 16.75 30.62
N ASP A 263 40.78 16.28 31.65
CA ASP A 263 41.12 15.08 32.40
C ASP A 263 40.11 13.97 32.08
N PRO A 264 40.46 12.99 31.23
CA PRO A 264 39.52 11.93 30.84
C PRO A 264 39.06 11.06 32.01
N ALA A 265 39.78 11.05 33.13
CA ALA A 265 39.39 10.28 34.32
C ALA A 265 38.32 10.96 35.18
N GLN A 266 38.14 12.28 35.04
CA GLN A 266 37.19 13.08 35.81
C GLN A 266 36.12 13.77 34.94
N ALA A 267 36.39 13.93 33.65
CA ALA A 267 35.53 14.66 32.74
C ALA A 267 34.13 14.06 32.68
N THR A 268 33.13 14.94 32.59
CA THR A 268 31.75 14.56 32.32
C THR A 268 31.25 15.20 31.04
N VAL A 269 30.35 14.50 30.35
CA VAL A 269 29.69 14.97 29.14
C VAL A 269 28.19 15.00 29.33
N ARG A 270 27.51 15.93 28.68
CA ARG A 270 26.06 16.06 28.67
C ARG A 270 25.58 16.36 27.27
N PHE A 271 24.55 15.64 26.82
CA PHE A 271 23.91 15.87 25.53
C PHE A 271 22.53 16.51 25.74
N GLN A 272 22.26 17.62 25.08
CA GLN A 272 20.93 18.22 25.01
C GLN A 272 20.33 17.96 23.64
N TYR A 273 19.14 17.36 23.61
CA TYR A 273 18.41 17.02 22.39
C TYR A 273 16.93 16.74 22.70
N ALA A 274 16.07 16.70 21.67
CA ALA A 274 14.64 16.39 21.81
C ALA A 274 14.38 14.89 22.05
N GLY A 275 14.79 14.41 23.23
CA GLY A 275 14.78 12.98 23.58
C GLY A 275 13.40 12.38 23.81
N SER A 276 13.08 11.27 23.12
CA SER A 276 11.93 10.42 23.38
C SER A 276 12.32 9.22 24.25
N ASN A 277 11.90 9.21 25.51
CA ASN A 277 12.30 8.16 26.45
C ASN A 277 11.76 6.77 26.00
N PRO A 278 12.63 5.80 25.67
CA PRO A 278 12.20 4.48 25.21
C PRO A 278 11.42 3.68 26.27
N ALA A 279 11.66 3.95 27.56
CA ALA A 279 10.90 3.31 28.65
C ALA A 279 9.42 3.75 28.71
N GLY A 280 9.03 4.79 27.97
CA GLY A 280 7.65 5.28 27.86
C GLY A 280 6.90 4.71 26.65
N VAL A 281 7.45 3.73 25.93
CA VAL A 281 6.72 3.03 24.87
C VAL A 281 5.69 2.09 25.50
N GLU A 282 4.41 2.31 25.19
CA GLU A 282 3.32 1.47 25.68
C GLU A 282 2.76 0.62 24.55
N LYS A 283 2.53 -0.67 24.83
CA LYS A 283 1.80 -1.58 23.96
C LYS A 283 0.31 -1.47 24.28
N VAL A 284 -0.48 -1.02 23.32
CA VAL A 284 -1.92 -0.84 23.44
C VAL A 284 -2.62 -1.96 22.67
N VAL A 285 -3.55 -2.64 23.33
CA VAL A 285 -4.43 -3.64 22.70
C VAL A 285 -5.85 -3.09 22.73
N SER A 286 -6.44 -2.85 21.57
CA SER A 286 -7.81 -2.36 21.44
C SER A 286 -8.84 -3.47 21.68
N ALA A 287 -10.12 -3.08 21.75
CA ALA A 287 -11.23 -4.00 22.05
C ALA A 287 -11.46 -5.07 20.96
N ASP A 288 -10.99 -4.81 19.74
CA ASP A 288 -10.96 -5.73 18.60
C ASP A 288 -9.66 -6.54 18.53
N GLU A 289 -8.86 -6.54 19.60
CA GLU A 289 -7.57 -7.23 19.71
C GLU A 289 -6.45 -6.66 18.83
N THR A 290 -6.67 -5.55 18.12
CA THR A 290 -5.60 -4.86 17.37
C THR A 290 -4.51 -4.35 18.31
N VAL A 291 -3.26 -4.64 17.97
CA VAL A 291 -2.08 -4.21 18.73
C VAL A 291 -1.51 -2.94 18.09
N SER A 292 -1.24 -1.92 18.90
CA SER A 292 -0.53 -0.71 18.51
C SER A 292 0.49 -0.31 19.57
N TYR A 293 1.42 0.57 19.21
CA TYR A 293 2.43 1.10 20.13
C TYR A 293 2.33 2.62 20.18
N THR A 294 2.53 3.20 21.37
CA THR A 294 2.51 4.66 21.54
C THR A 294 3.88 5.18 21.97
N LEU A 295 4.33 6.26 21.33
CA LEU A 295 5.61 6.91 21.57
C LEU A 295 5.57 7.91 22.73
N ALA A 296 6.65 7.96 23.51
CA ALA A 296 6.90 9.05 24.44
C ALA A 296 7.20 10.38 23.71
N PRO A 297 6.92 11.55 24.32
CA PRO A 297 7.23 12.85 23.73
C PRO A 297 8.71 13.00 23.39
N GLY A 298 9.03 13.73 22.32
CA GLY A 298 10.39 13.84 21.77
C GLY A 298 10.46 13.23 20.37
N ALA A 299 11.53 13.51 19.63
CA ALA A 299 11.70 13.08 18.24
C ALA A 299 12.92 12.19 18.00
N LEU A 300 13.90 12.21 18.92
CA LEU A 300 15.18 11.55 18.75
C LEU A 300 15.52 10.66 19.95
N ARG A 301 16.41 9.69 19.76
CA ARG A 301 17.07 8.92 20.82
C ARG A 301 18.56 8.78 20.52
N LEU A 302 19.37 8.83 21.57
CA LEU A 302 20.80 8.56 21.51
C LEU A 302 21.12 7.26 22.24
N TRP A 303 21.83 6.38 21.54
CA TRP A 303 22.16 5.03 22.01
C TRP A 303 23.67 4.79 21.99
N ILE A 304 24.17 4.01 22.95
CA ILE A 304 25.55 3.47 22.92
C ILE A 304 25.64 2.14 22.15
N LYS A 305 24.55 1.72 21.50
CA LYS A 305 24.47 0.56 20.63
C LYS A 305 23.71 0.92 19.36
N ASP A 306 24.11 0.32 18.26
CA ASP A 306 23.45 0.46 16.96
C ASP A 306 22.08 -0.24 16.94
N GLY A 307 21.21 0.18 16.02
CA GLY A 307 19.83 -0.26 15.88
C GLY A 307 19.65 -1.74 15.54
N GLN A 308 20.68 -2.38 14.98
CA GLN A 308 20.67 -3.82 14.69
C GLN A 308 20.88 -4.72 15.92
N PHE A 309 21.25 -4.16 17.08
CA PHE A 309 21.51 -4.94 18.30
C PHE A 309 20.44 -4.70 19.37
N SER A 310 20.14 -5.71 20.17
CA SER A 310 19.24 -5.55 21.32
C SER A 310 19.74 -4.48 22.31
N ARG A 311 18.83 -3.58 22.70
CA ARG A 311 19.10 -2.42 23.56
C ARG A 311 18.31 -2.47 24.84
N LYS A 312 18.92 -2.01 25.91
CA LYS A 312 18.24 -1.77 27.19
C LYS A 312 17.73 -0.34 27.24
N VAL A 313 16.43 -0.17 27.45
CA VAL A 313 15.77 1.15 27.53
C VAL A 313 16.23 1.97 28.73
N ALA A 314 16.81 1.31 29.72
CA ALA A 314 17.36 1.97 30.89
C ALA A 314 18.48 2.96 30.52
N ASP A 315 18.63 3.96 31.36
CA ASP A 315 19.75 4.91 31.33
C ASP A 315 21.09 4.16 31.43
N ILE A 316 22.12 4.60 30.70
CA ILE A 316 23.49 4.08 30.84
C ILE A 316 24.00 4.12 32.29
N ALA A 317 23.53 5.09 33.10
CA ALA A 317 23.84 5.17 34.54
C ALA A 317 23.37 3.95 35.35
N GLN A 318 22.41 3.21 34.82
CA GLN A 318 21.78 2.04 35.43
C GLN A 318 22.17 0.75 34.69
N GLY A 319 23.20 0.81 33.84
CA GLY A 319 23.65 -0.33 33.03
C GLY A 319 22.76 -0.61 31.82
N GLY A 320 21.97 0.38 31.37
CA GLY A 320 21.24 0.34 30.12
C GLY A 320 22.03 0.93 28.94
N ASP A 321 21.34 1.22 27.83
CA ASP A 321 21.96 1.66 26.57
C ASP A 321 21.50 3.07 26.12
N TYR A 322 20.52 3.68 26.80
CA TYR A 322 19.95 4.97 26.44
C TYR A 322 20.67 6.16 27.12
N VAL A 323 21.03 7.18 26.33
CA VAL A 323 21.67 8.41 26.83
C VAL A 323 20.59 9.45 27.13
N VAL A 324 20.27 9.68 28.39
CA VAL A 324 19.18 10.59 28.81
C VAL A 324 19.55 12.06 28.49
N PRO A 325 18.64 12.85 27.88
CA PRO A 325 18.91 14.24 27.58
C PRO A 325 19.16 15.07 28.85
N GLU A 326 20.05 16.05 28.74
CA GLU A 326 20.46 16.99 29.79
C GLU A 326 21.11 16.37 31.04
N LYS A 327 21.39 15.06 31.02
CA LYS A 327 22.10 14.37 32.10
C LYS A 327 23.62 14.39 31.86
N ALA A 328 24.37 14.68 32.92
CA ALA A 328 25.83 14.62 32.91
C ALA A 328 26.31 13.19 33.21
N TYR A 329 27.30 12.74 32.46
CA TYR A 329 27.82 11.38 32.46
C TYR A 329 29.34 11.37 32.55
N PRO A 330 29.95 10.58 33.47
CA PRO A 330 31.38 10.33 33.43
C PRO A 330 31.79 9.77 32.07
N LEU A 331 32.88 10.28 31.50
CA LEU A 331 33.33 9.85 30.18
C LEU A 331 33.59 8.33 30.09
N SER A 332 34.06 7.73 31.20
CA SER A 332 34.26 6.29 31.34
C SER A 332 33.02 5.41 31.09
N TRP A 333 31.82 5.98 31.04
CA TRP A 333 30.60 5.22 30.72
C TRP A 333 30.40 5.04 29.22
N PHE A 334 31.15 5.76 28.39
CA PHE A 334 31.14 5.62 26.93
C PHE A 334 32.24 4.70 26.40
N GLU A 335 33.01 4.03 27.26
CA GLU A 335 34.06 3.06 26.86
C GLU A 335 33.57 1.96 25.87
N PRO A 336 32.33 1.43 25.95
CA PRO A 336 31.84 0.46 24.96
C PRO A 336 31.83 0.98 23.51
N VAL A 337 31.80 2.30 23.34
CA VAL A 337 31.80 2.98 22.04
C VAL A 337 33.06 3.82 21.79
N ALA A 338 34.07 3.69 22.65
CA ALA A 338 35.34 4.39 22.51
C ALA A 338 36.21 3.74 21.44
N GLY A 339 36.74 4.56 20.54
CA GLY A 339 37.67 4.18 19.49
C GLY A 339 38.92 5.05 19.45
N PRO A 340 39.88 4.74 18.56
CA PRO A 340 41.14 5.50 18.44
C PRO A 340 40.95 6.94 17.95
N LYS A 341 39.75 7.31 17.50
CA LYS A 341 39.40 8.62 16.93
C LYS A 341 38.29 9.36 17.71
N GLY A 342 37.89 8.86 18.89
CA GLY A 342 36.77 9.40 19.66
C GLY A 342 35.71 8.34 19.98
N TRP A 343 34.51 8.79 20.35
CA TRP A 343 33.39 7.94 20.73
C TRP A 343 32.29 7.98 19.67
N THR A 344 31.58 6.87 19.46
CA THR A 344 30.49 6.79 18.46
C THR A 344 29.17 6.43 19.13
N LEU A 345 28.25 7.39 19.21
CA LEU A 345 26.86 7.17 19.55
C LEU A 345 26.03 6.88 18.29
N PHE A 346 24.81 6.44 18.49
CA PHE A 346 23.86 6.15 17.42
C PHE A 346 22.57 6.96 17.62
N VAL A 347 22.18 7.70 16.57
CA VAL A 347 20.99 8.53 16.55
C VAL A 347 19.85 7.78 15.88
N GLU A 348 18.75 7.66 16.59
CA GLU A 348 17.47 7.16 16.09
C GLU A 348 16.47 8.30 16.01
N GLY A 349 15.78 8.45 14.89
CA GLY A 349 14.58 9.28 14.82
C GLY A 349 13.34 8.44 15.02
N VAL A 350 12.44 8.84 15.91
CA VAL A 350 11.22 8.09 16.20
C VAL A 350 9.95 8.74 15.63
N ARG A 351 10.05 10.02 15.24
CA ARG A 351 9.00 10.77 14.53
C ARG A 351 9.59 11.96 13.79
N GLY A 352 8.79 12.61 12.94
CA GLY A 352 9.19 13.85 12.27
C GLY A 352 9.47 14.98 13.25
N VAL A 353 10.53 15.76 13.03
CA VAL A 353 10.79 17.00 13.80
C VAL A 353 9.92 18.14 13.28
N THR A 354 9.43 18.98 14.20
CA THR A 354 8.45 20.04 13.89
C THR A 354 8.98 21.45 14.11
N GLY A 355 10.14 21.61 14.77
CA GLY A 355 10.74 22.90 15.09
C GLY A 355 12.26 22.91 14.98
N ALA A 356 12.85 24.12 14.91
CA ALA A 356 14.30 24.30 14.79
C ALA A 356 15.08 23.78 16.01
N GLU A 357 14.53 23.95 17.22
CA GLU A 357 15.18 23.44 18.44
C GLU A 357 15.14 21.92 18.54
N GLU A 358 14.11 21.26 17.99
CA GLU A 358 14.03 19.78 17.97
C GLU A 358 15.12 19.14 17.10
N LYS A 359 15.76 19.93 16.24
CA LYS A 359 16.86 19.46 15.37
C LYS A 359 18.20 19.41 16.07
N ARG A 360 18.38 20.10 17.18
CA ARG A 360 19.70 20.35 17.77
C ARG A 360 20.11 19.18 18.66
N ILE A 361 21.33 18.69 18.48
CA ILE A 361 22.04 17.86 19.44
C ILE A 361 23.27 18.64 19.88
N THR A 362 23.31 19.03 21.16
CA THR A 362 24.37 19.86 21.72
C THR A 362 25.19 19.07 22.74
N LEU A 363 26.50 19.06 22.59
CA LEU A 363 27.48 18.49 23.51
C LEU A 363 27.97 19.57 24.47
N THR A 364 27.81 19.34 25.78
CA THR A 364 28.46 20.12 26.84
C THR A 364 29.49 19.25 27.55
N VAL A 365 30.66 19.82 27.82
CA VAL A 365 31.79 19.11 28.43
C VAL A 365 32.21 19.82 29.71
N ASP A 366 32.23 19.07 30.80
CA ASP A 366 32.95 19.43 32.01
C ASP A 366 34.34 18.77 31.98
N PRO A 367 35.42 19.55 31.79
CA PRO A 367 36.75 18.98 31.52
C PRO A 367 37.42 18.36 32.75
N ASP A 368 37.01 18.73 33.96
CA ASP A 368 37.61 18.27 35.23
C ASP A 368 36.59 17.82 36.29
N GLY A 369 35.29 17.79 35.95
CA GLY A 369 34.23 17.22 36.77
C GLY A 369 33.89 18.12 37.96
N GLU A 370 33.99 17.62 39.19
CA GLU A 370 33.81 18.43 40.41
C GLU A 370 35.00 19.40 40.66
N GLY A 371 35.82 19.63 39.65
CA GLY A 371 36.96 20.53 39.67
C GLY A 371 36.60 22.01 39.63
N PRO A 372 37.60 22.90 39.61
CA PRO A 372 37.37 24.34 39.57
C PRO A 372 36.88 24.88 38.22
N LEU A 373 36.93 24.11 37.13
CA LEU A 373 36.47 24.56 35.83
C LEU A 373 34.95 24.35 35.71
N ALA A 374 34.30 25.24 34.95
CA ALA A 374 32.89 25.10 34.66
C ALA A 374 32.71 24.26 33.39
N ALA A 375 31.59 23.54 33.31
CA ALA A 375 31.15 22.92 32.06
C ALA A 375 30.98 23.97 30.95
N VAL A 376 31.48 23.64 29.76
CA VAL A 376 31.48 24.52 28.58
C VAL A 376 30.68 23.84 27.48
N GLU A 377 29.81 24.61 26.80
CA GLU A 377 29.19 24.16 25.56
C GLU A 377 30.31 23.87 24.55
N GLY A 378 30.44 22.62 24.16
CA GLY A 378 31.45 22.13 23.25
C GLY A 378 31.01 22.40 21.83
N ASP A 379 30.08 21.57 21.35
CA ASP A 379 29.68 21.55 19.95
C ASP A 379 28.22 21.19 19.71
N LEU A 380 27.75 21.40 18.47
CA LEU A 380 26.37 21.23 18.07
C LEU A 380 26.26 20.69 16.65
N VAL A 381 25.36 19.71 16.46
CA VAL A 381 24.93 19.28 15.14
C VAL A 381 23.41 19.40 14.98
N LEU A 382 22.97 19.53 13.72
CA LEU A 382 21.58 19.53 13.32
C LEU A 382 21.16 18.16 12.75
N VAL A 383 20.01 17.67 13.19
CA VAL A 383 19.41 16.40 12.78
C VAL A 383 17.93 16.60 12.49
N THR A 384 17.49 16.29 11.27
CA THR A 384 16.09 16.38 10.83
C THR A 384 15.52 14.99 10.57
N SER A 385 14.78 14.47 11.55
CA SER A 385 13.95 13.26 11.35
C SER A 385 12.71 13.59 10.53
N ILE A 386 12.38 12.77 9.53
CA ILE A 386 11.21 12.95 8.66
C ILE A 386 10.47 11.64 8.42
N PHE A 387 9.19 11.76 8.06
CA PHE A 387 8.52 10.74 7.26
C PHE A 387 8.61 11.15 5.79
N ALA A 388 9.01 10.21 4.94
CA ALA A 388 8.85 10.32 3.50
C ALA A 388 8.63 8.91 2.92
N GLY A 389 7.49 8.70 2.27
CA GLY A 389 6.98 7.37 1.96
C GLY A 389 6.32 7.25 0.59
N LEU A 390 6.26 6.02 0.11
CA LEU A 390 5.47 5.59 -1.03
C LEU A 390 4.28 4.82 -0.47
N VAL A 391 3.07 5.38 -0.57
CA VAL A 391 1.88 4.92 0.16
C VAL A 391 0.82 4.46 -0.85
N PRO A 392 0.60 3.14 -1.02
CA PRO A 392 -0.52 2.63 -1.81
C PRO A 392 -1.83 2.61 -1.01
N ASP A 393 -2.94 2.36 -1.69
CA ASP A 393 -4.25 2.05 -1.08
C ASP A 393 -4.27 0.59 -0.61
N TYR A 394 -3.77 0.33 0.60
CA TYR A 394 -3.52 -1.01 1.13
C TYR A 394 -4.79 -1.78 1.49
N ASN A 395 -5.91 -1.08 1.73
CA ASN A 395 -7.17 -1.70 2.10
C ASN A 395 -8.16 -1.82 0.91
N HIS A 396 -7.78 -1.26 -0.24
CA HIS A 396 -8.47 -1.29 -1.53
C HIS A 396 -9.86 -0.64 -1.48
N ASP A 397 -10.00 0.41 -0.68
CA ASP A 397 -11.23 1.21 -0.56
C ASP A 397 -11.26 2.43 -1.50
N ARG A 398 -10.20 2.59 -2.31
CA ARG A 398 -9.94 3.67 -3.28
C ARG A 398 -9.53 5.00 -2.65
N VAL A 399 -9.31 5.04 -1.35
CA VAL A 399 -8.76 6.18 -0.62
C VAL A 399 -7.32 5.87 -0.24
N ILE A 400 -6.49 6.91 -0.10
CA ILE A 400 -5.17 6.77 0.50
C ILE A 400 -5.13 7.70 1.71
N ASP A 401 -5.21 7.13 2.91
CA ASP A 401 -5.36 7.87 4.16
C ASP A 401 -4.26 7.58 5.20
N GLU A 402 -4.52 7.92 6.47
CA GLU A 402 -3.55 7.71 7.55
C GLU A 402 -3.37 6.22 7.92
N GLU A 403 -4.36 5.37 7.69
CA GLU A 403 -4.23 3.92 7.88
C GLU A 403 -3.22 3.35 6.88
N ASP A 404 -3.34 3.73 5.60
CA ASP A 404 -2.39 3.35 4.57
C ASP A 404 -0.99 3.89 4.84
N ARG A 405 -0.92 5.16 5.28
CA ARG A 405 0.33 5.81 5.64
C ARG A 405 1.03 5.10 6.80
N ALA A 406 0.27 4.62 7.79
CA ALA A 406 0.80 3.84 8.90
C ALA A 406 1.33 2.47 8.44
N ARG A 407 0.62 1.78 7.55
CA ARG A 407 1.06 0.51 6.95
C ARG A 407 2.31 0.68 6.08
N ALA A 408 2.37 1.74 5.28
CA ALA A 408 3.56 2.11 4.51
C ALA A 408 4.76 2.41 5.43
N ALA A 409 4.51 3.07 6.56
CA ALA A 409 5.54 3.35 7.55
C ALA A 409 6.12 2.06 8.16
N GLN A 410 5.28 1.05 8.39
CA GLN A 410 5.66 -0.28 8.87
C GLN A 410 6.37 -1.13 7.82
N GLY A 411 6.28 -0.76 6.54
CA GLY A 411 6.93 -1.53 5.46
C GLY A 411 6.10 -2.72 4.97
N ASP A 412 4.78 -2.68 5.17
CA ASP A 412 3.85 -3.70 4.70
C ASP A 412 4.02 -4.00 3.21
N THR A 413 3.82 -5.27 2.85
CA THR A 413 3.80 -5.68 1.44
C THR A 413 2.44 -5.35 0.83
N PHE A 414 2.46 -4.63 -0.28
CA PHE A 414 1.29 -4.43 -1.12
C PHE A 414 1.17 -5.57 -2.14
N TYR A 415 0.03 -6.23 -2.18
CA TYR A 415 -0.24 -7.38 -3.03
C TYR A 415 -1.06 -6.96 -4.24
N PHE A 416 -0.57 -7.24 -5.45
CA PHE A 416 -1.26 -6.87 -6.67
C PHE A 416 -0.98 -7.84 -7.82
N TRP A 417 -1.78 -7.80 -8.87
CA TRP A 417 -1.60 -8.64 -10.03
C TRP A 417 -0.72 -8.00 -11.11
N ILE A 418 -0.30 -8.81 -12.07
CA ILE A 418 0.28 -8.33 -13.34
C ILE A 418 -0.86 -8.06 -14.32
N ASN A 419 -0.71 -7.01 -15.15
CA ASN A 419 -1.67 -6.60 -16.17
C ASN A 419 -1.52 -7.49 -17.43
N ASP A 420 -1.89 -8.77 -17.32
CA ASP A 420 -1.59 -9.81 -18.30
C ASP A 420 -2.78 -10.30 -19.13
N ASP A 421 -3.94 -9.65 -19.03
CA ASP A 421 -5.06 -9.75 -19.95
C ASP A 421 -5.01 -8.67 -21.05
N ASP A 422 -6.13 -8.48 -21.76
CA ASP A 422 -6.26 -7.71 -23.01
C ASP A 422 -7.59 -6.98 -22.99
N ASP A 423 -7.57 -5.76 -22.46
CA ASP A 423 -8.70 -4.91 -22.18
C ASP A 423 -8.58 -3.59 -22.94
N GLU A 424 -9.57 -3.26 -23.77
CA GLU A 424 -9.56 -2.04 -24.57
C GLU A 424 -10.88 -1.26 -24.49
N GLY A 425 -10.78 0.07 -24.65
CA GLY A 425 -11.95 0.95 -24.71
C GLY A 425 -12.78 0.93 -23.42
N GLU A 426 -14.11 0.89 -23.57
CA GLU A 426 -15.05 0.87 -22.45
C GLU A 426 -15.72 -0.50 -22.25
N THR A 427 -15.68 -1.36 -23.26
CA THR A 427 -16.35 -2.68 -23.27
C THR A 427 -15.59 -3.82 -23.96
N GLY A 428 -14.35 -3.60 -24.44
CA GLY A 428 -13.60 -4.59 -25.22
C GLY A 428 -12.62 -5.40 -24.38
N GLY A 429 -12.45 -6.68 -24.71
CA GLY A 429 -11.48 -7.57 -24.07
C GLY A 429 -12.06 -8.94 -23.71
N ASP A 430 -11.20 -9.88 -23.31
CA ASP A 430 -11.63 -11.21 -22.85
C ASP A 430 -11.34 -11.50 -21.37
N ASP A 431 -10.59 -10.61 -20.69
CA ASP A 431 -10.17 -10.71 -19.30
C ASP A 431 -9.32 -11.96 -18.98
N ILE A 432 -8.93 -12.75 -19.99
CA ILE A 432 -8.28 -14.04 -19.78
C ILE A 432 -6.80 -13.78 -19.50
N PRO A 433 -6.26 -14.16 -18.31
CA PRO A 433 -4.86 -13.95 -18.01
C PRO A 433 -3.94 -14.74 -18.94
N LEU A 434 -2.95 -14.07 -19.53
CA LEU A 434 -2.08 -14.64 -20.56
C LEU A 434 -0.67 -14.93 -20.08
N SER A 435 -0.11 -15.98 -20.66
CA SER A 435 1.31 -16.28 -20.51
C SER A 435 2.18 -15.28 -21.27
N VAL A 436 3.39 -15.04 -20.75
CA VAL A 436 4.42 -14.25 -21.43
C VAL A 436 4.76 -14.86 -22.79
N VAL A 437 4.62 -14.08 -23.86
CA VAL A 437 5.02 -14.45 -25.23
C VAL A 437 6.08 -13.48 -25.78
N SER A 438 6.85 -13.89 -26.79
CA SER A 438 7.87 -13.00 -27.40
C SER A 438 7.23 -11.85 -28.19
N SER A 439 7.79 -10.64 -28.03
CA SER A 439 7.20 -9.30 -28.20
C SER A 439 6.86 -8.79 -29.62
N GLN A 440 6.20 -9.58 -30.47
CA GLN A 440 5.54 -9.06 -31.70
C GLN A 440 4.08 -9.50 -31.88
N GLU A 441 3.61 -10.43 -31.05
CA GLU A 441 2.23 -10.97 -31.08
C GLU A 441 1.57 -10.91 -29.70
N SER A 442 2.17 -10.20 -28.73
CA SER A 442 1.59 -10.11 -27.40
C SER A 442 0.38 -9.19 -27.41
N ARG A 443 -0.72 -9.69 -26.85
CA ARG A 443 -1.96 -8.96 -26.62
C ARG A 443 -2.12 -8.51 -25.16
N ARG A 444 -1.06 -8.64 -24.35
CA ARG A 444 -1.09 -8.26 -22.94
C ARG A 444 -1.00 -6.76 -22.79
N ASP A 445 -1.83 -6.17 -21.93
CA ASP A 445 -1.80 -4.73 -21.69
C ASP A 445 -0.49 -4.26 -21.08
N CYS A 446 0.12 -5.08 -20.21
CA CYS A 446 1.46 -4.78 -19.69
C CYS A 446 2.56 -4.73 -20.76
N ASP A 447 2.30 -5.12 -22.02
CA ASP A 447 3.24 -4.99 -23.15
C ASP A 447 2.98 -3.71 -23.98
N ASN A 448 1.85 -3.02 -23.78
CA ASN A 448 1.49 -1.76 -24.43
C ASN A 448 2.31 -0.57 -23.91
N PHE A 449 2.37 0.54 -24.65
CA PHE A 449 3.10 1.75 -24.23
C PHE A 449 2.17 2.87 -23.73
N ARG A 450 0.91 2.54 -23.48
CA ARG A 450 -0.16 3.43 -23.03
C ARG A 450 -1.26 2.58 -22.41
N ILE A 451 -2.10 3.23 -21.63
CA ILE A 451 -3.45 2.76 -21.35
C ILE A 451 -4.27 2.97 -22.63
N ASP A 452 -5.11 2.01 -23.01
CA ASP A 452 -5.96 2.12 -24.21
C ASP A 452 -7.45 1.85 -23.94
N GLY A 453 -7.85 1.87 -22.68
CA GLY A 453 -9.25 1.83 -22.27
C GLY A 453 -9.46 2.27 -20.83
N VAL A 454 -10.70 2.65 -20.51
CA VAL A 454 -11.12 2.77 -19.10
C VAL A 454 -11.38 1.39 -18.48
N ARG A 455 -11.41 0.33 -19.30
CA ARG A 455 -11.50 -1.06 -18.85
C ARG A 455 -10.18 -1.53 -18.23
N ASP A 456 -9.06 -1.29 -18.92
CA ASP A 456 -7.68 -1.53 -18.47
C ASP A 456 -7.31 -0.81 -17.14
N LEU A 457 -8.03 0.24 -16.74
CA LEU A 457 -7.72 0.96 -15.50
C LEU A 457 -7.84 0.11 -14.22
N ILE A 458 -8.60 -0.99 -14.25
CA ILE A 458 -8.71 -1.90 -13.10
C ILE A 458 -7.37 -2.57 -12.78
N ASP A 459 -6.47 -2.68 -13.76
CA ASP A 459 -5.14 -3.28 -13.65
C ASP A 459 -4.05 -2.31 -13.18
N PHE A 460 -4.45 -1.09 -12.82
CA PHE A 460 -3.57 -0.07 -12.24
C PHE A 460 -3.87 0.13 -10.76
N PHE A 461 -2.82 0.28 -9.96
CA PHE A 461 -2.92 0.65 -8.55
C PHE A 461 -2.25 2.00 -8.25
N PRO A 462 -2.82 2.81 -7.35
CA PRO A 462 -2.27 4.11 -7.00
C PRO A 462 -1.17 4.01 -5.95
N VAL A 463 -0.18 4.89 -6.05
CA VAL A 463 0.83 5.13 -5.00
C VAL A 463 0.99 6.63 -4.80
N ALA A 464 0.67 7.10 -3.60
CA ALA A 464 0.92 8.46 -3.15
C ALA A 464 2.38 8.65 -2.76
N LEU A 465 2.98 9.76 -3.19
CA LEU A 465 4.31 10.18 -2.81
C LEU A 465 4.20 11.22 -1.70
N ASP A 466 4.17 10.76 -0.44
CA ASP A 466 4.21 11.63 0.73
C ASP A 466 5.67 12.09 0.97
N ILE A 467 6.09 13.08 0.18
CA ILE A 467 7.48 13.54 0.10
C ILE A 467 7.62 15.06 0.20
N LYS A 468 6.57 15.81 0.54
CA LYS A 468 6.62 17.29 0.57
C LYS A 468 7.74 17.82 1.47
N THR A 469 7.88 17.24 2.67
CA THR A 469 8.97 17.58 3.60
C THR A 469 10.34 17.27 3.01
N LEU A 470 10.48 16.12 2.33
CA LEU A 470 11.70 15.72 1.63
C LEU A 470 12.08 16.72 0.52
N LEU A 471 11.10 17.17 -0.27
CA LEU A 471 11.29 18.15 -1.35
C LEU A 471 11.70 19.53 -0.82
N GLY A 472 11.22 19.91 0.37
CA GLY A 472 11.64 21.15 1.05
C GLY A 472 13.10 21.12 1.50
N ILE A 473 13.63 19.93 1.78
CA ILE A 473 15.03 19.71 2.20
C ILE A 473 15.93 19.52 0.98
N PHE A 474 15.62 18.55 0.12
CA PHE A 474 16.36 18.21 -1.08
C PHE A 474 15.62 18.74 -2.30
N GLN A 475 15.84 20.01 -2.64
CA GLN A 475 15.09 20.68 -3.71
C GLN A 475 15.34 20.02 -5.09
N PRO A 476 14.30 19.68 -5.87
CA PRO A 476 14.44 18.97 -7.16
C PRO A 476 15.24 19.70 -8.26
N ASN A 477 15.48 21.00 -8.11
CA ASN A 477 16.34 21.78 -9.01
C ASN A 477 17.84 21.63 -8.71
N VAL A 478 18.19 21.10 -7.53
CA VAL A 478 19.57 20.83 -7.09
C VAL A 478 19.84 19.33 -7.03
N TYR A 479 18.89 18.55 -6.53
CA TYR A 479 19.03 17.11 -6.31
C TYR A 479 18.31 16.30 -7.40
N GLU A 480 18.89 15.15 -7.76
CA GLU A 480 18.28 14.21 -8.72
C GLU A 480 17.41 13.19 -7.98
N TYR A 481 16.12 13.12 -8.35
CA TYR A 481 15.19 12.11 -7.87
C TYR A 481 15.09 10.96 -8.89
N ARG A 482 15.12 9.72 -8.41
CA ARG A 482 15.02 8.51 -9.25
C ARG A 482 13.97 7.56 -8.68
N LEU A 483 13.06 7.10 -9.54
CA LEU A 483 12.20 5.95 -9.27
C LEU A 483 12.86 4.70 -9.86
N LYS A 484 12.91 3.62 -9.07
CA LYS A 484 13.60 2.38 -9.42
C LYS A 484 12.75 1.17 -9.05
N ALA A 485 12.89 0.11 -9.84
CA ALA A 485 12.30 -1.19 -9.57
C ALA A 485 13.23 -2.30 -10.10
N ALA A 486 12.95 -3.55 -9.71
CA ALA A 486 13.59 -4.71 -10.32
C ALA A 486 13.30 -4.77 -11.85
N THR A 487 14.17 -5.42 -12.64
CA THR A 487 14.15 -5.32 -14.11
C THR A 487 12.79 -5.70 -14.71
N GLU A 488 12.12 -4.71 -15.30
CA GLU A 488 10.88 -4.89 -16.09
C GLU A 488 9.70 -5.42 -15.25
N ASN A 489 9.66 -5.12 -13.95
CA ASN A 489 8.55 -5.55 -13.09
C ASN A 489 7.36 -4.60 -13.08
N LEU A 490 7.59 -3.31 -13.35
CA LEU A 490 6.59 -2.25 -13.22
C LEU A 490 6.66 -1.27 -14.39
N LYS A 491 5.49 -0.71 -14.73
CA LYS A 491 5.38 0.55 -15.47
C LYS A 491 4.65 1.58 -14.61
N VAL A 492 4.95 2.85 -14.88
CA VAL A 492 4.41 4.02 -14.17
C VAL A 492 3.68 4.95 -15.12
N VAL A 493 2.57 5.50 -14.65
CA VAL A 493 1.80 6.56 -15.28
C VAL A 493 1.80 7.78 -14.36
N PHE A 494 1.87 8.97 -14.96
CA PHE A 494 1.77 10.25 -14.25
C PHE A 494 0.38 10.86 -14.53
N PRO A 495 -0.64 10.55 -13.71
CA PRO A 495 -2.04 10.83 -14.02
C PRO A 495 -2.50 12.26 -13.68
N GLU A 496 -1.69 13.02 -12.91
CA GLU A 496 -2.06 14.33 -12.34
C GLU A 496 -3.14 14.23 -11.23
N LEU A 497 -3.08 13.16 -10.43
CA LEU A 497 -3.97 12.92 -9.27
C LEU A 497 -3.28 13.24 -7.94
N THR A 498 -4.09 13.44 -6.90
CA THR A 498 -3.65 13.54 -5.50
C THR A 498 -4.42 12.53 -4.64
N THR A 499 -4.05 12.39 -3.36
CA THR A 499 -4.81 11.57 -2.39
C THR A 499 -6.25 12.05 -2.20
N GLU A 500 -6.58 13.32 -2.53
CA GLU A 500 -7.95 13.84 -2.47
C GLU A 500 -8.80 13.48 -3.70
N THR A 501 -8.15 13.08 -4.80
CA THR A 501 -8.83 12.79 -6.08
C THR A 501 -8.50 11.40 -6.60
N VAL A 502 -7.84 10.55 -5.81
CA VAL A 502 -7.32 9.27 -6.29
C VAL A 502 -8.47 8.38 -6.74
N GLU A 503 -9.57 8.26 -6.00
CA GLU A 503 -10.70 7.40 -6.37
C GLU A 503 -11.24 7.64 -7.80
N ASN A 504 -11.13 8.89 -8.28
CA ASN A 504 -11.69 9.34 -9.55
C ASN A 504 -11.14 8.60 -10.77
N TYR A 505 -9.94 7.97 -10.71
CA TYR A 505 -9.45 7.19 -11.84
C TYR A 505 -10.31 5.95 -12.12
N LEU A 506 -11.03 5.43 -11.12
CA LEU A 506 -11.94 4.29 -11.27
C LEU A 506 -13.41 4.67 -11.24
N ILE A 507 -13.80 5.84 -10.71
CA ILE A 507 -15.23 6.15 -10.47
C ILE A 507 -15.71 7.47 -11.05
N ASP A 508 -14.84 8.30 -11.64
CA ASP A 508 -15.25 9.54 -12.31
C ASP A 508 -14.97 9.45 -13.81
N VAL A 509 -15.99 9.68 -14.64
CA VAL A 509 -15.91 9.41 -16.08
C VAL A 509 -14.91 10.33 -16.79
N GLU A 510 -14.89 11.61 -16.44
CA GLU A 510 -14.01 12.58 -17.10
C GLU A 510 -12.54 12.33 -16.74
N THR A 511 -12.29 12.07 -15.46
CA THR A 511 -10.96 11.73 -14.95
C THR A 511 -10.47 10.40 -15.52
N ALA A 512 -11.25 9.32 -15.42
CA ALA A 512 -10.90 8.00 -15.92
C ALA A 512 -10.57 8.04 -17.42
N ARG A 513 -11.40 8.69 -18.25
CA ARG A 513 -11.11 8.83 -19.69
C ARG A 513 -9.85 9.63 -19.99
N THR A 514 -9.53 10.62 -19.15
CA THR A 514 -8.29 11.40 -19.29
C THR A 514 -7.07 10.55 -18.93
N VAL A 515 -7.17 9.74 -17.87
CA VAL A 515 -6.12 8.82 -17.44
C VAL A 515 -5.92 7.69 -18.46
N ALA A 516 -7.00 7.15 -19.01
CA ALA A 516 -7.01 6.08 -20.00
C ALA A 516 -6.34 6.40 -21.35
N LEU A 517 -5.84 7.63 -21.52
CA LEU A 517 -5.09 8.07 -22.70
C LEU A 517 -3.61 8.33 -22.39
N LYS A 518 -3.18 8.12 -21.15
CA LYS A 518 -1.82 8.42 -20.70
C LYS A 518 -0.84 7.35 -21.18
N GLN A 519 0.39 7.80 -21.42
CA GLN A 519 1.52 6.89 -21.69
C GLN A 519 1.98 6.23 -20.39
N THR A 520 2.26 4.94 -20.48
CA THR A 520 2.89 4.13 -19.42
C THR A 520 4.41 4.14 -19.65
N PHE A 521 5.23 4.11 -18.61
CA PHE A 521 6.69 4.09 -18.75
C PHE A 521 7.32 2.99 -17.88
N PRO A 522 8.21 2.12 -18.39
CA PRO A 522 8.91 1.15 -17.58
C PRO A 522 9.69 1.85 -16.47
N VAL A 523 9.55 1.37 -15.24
CA VAL A 523 10.36 1.84 -14.11
C VAL A 523 11.76 1.21 -14.26
N PRO A 524 12.83 2.02 -14.39
CA PRO A 524 14.15 1.51 -14.71
C PRO A 524 14.82 0.87 -13.48
N GLN A 525 15.85 0.05 -13.72
CA GLN A 525 16.69 -0.47 -12.63
C GLN A 525 17.63 0.58 -12.03
N ASP A 526 18.00 1.60 -12.82
CA ASP A 526 18.87 2.68 -12.36
C ASP A 526 18.24 4.06 -12.58
N LYS A 527 18.14 4.48 -13.84
CA LYS A 527 17.51 5.73 -14.26
C LYS A 527 17.06 5.65 -15.70
N TRP A 528 16.10 6.49 -16.07
CA TRP A 528 15.68 6.61 -17.47
C TRP A 528 16.83 7.15 -18.34
N PRO A 529 17.06 6.59 -19.54
CA PRO A 529 18.05 7.10 -20.46
C PRO A 529 17.82 8.58 -20.82
N THR A 530 18.91 9.29 -21.11
CA THR A 530 18.85 10.72 -21.44
C THR A 530 18.40 11.01 -22.87
N ASN A 531 18.40 10.00 -23.74
CA ASN A 531 18.05 10.07 -25.14
C ASN A 531 16.75 9.31 -25.46
N GLY A 532 16.14 9.65 -26.60
CA GLY A 532 14.88 9.08 -27.05
C GLY A 532 13.66 9.82 -26.48
N ALA A 533 12.68 10.12 -27.34
CA ALA A 533 11.50 10.90 -26.96
C ALA A 533 10.72 10.27 -25.79
N TYR A 534 10.63 8.94 -25.77
CA TYR A 534 9.95 8.18 -24.73
C TYR A 534 10.59 8.35 -23.33
N ASN A 535 11.92 8.22 -23.23
CA ASN A 535 12.63 8.42 -21.96
C ASN A 535 12.69 9.90 -21.54
N ILE A 536 12.63 10.84 -22.49
CA ILE A 536 12.47 12.27 -22.21
C ILE A 536 11.10 12.52 -21.57
N ALA A 537 10.03 11.95 -22.11
CA ALA A 537 8.67 12.08 -21.58
C ALA A 537 8.55 11.53 -20.16
N ALA A 538 9.09 10.32 -19.89
CA ALA A 538 9.10 9.73 -18.55
C ALA A 538 9.75 10.66 -17.50
N ARG A 539 10.94 11.19 -17.81
CA ARG A 539 11.65 12.13 -16.92
C ARG A 539 10.91 13.45 -16.74
N GLN A 540 10.26 13.95 -17.79
CA GLN A 540 9.43 15.16 -17.70
C GLN A 540 8.21 14.93 -16.82
N GLY A 541 7.58 13.73 -16.89
CA GLY A 541 6.48 13.33 -16.02
C GLY A 541 6.88 13.36 -14.55
N LEU A 542 7.98 12.69 -14.19
CA LEU A 542 8.52 12.71 -12.83
C LEU A 542 8.84 14.14 -12.36
N SER A 543 9.56 14.92 -13.19
CA SER A 543 9.91 16.31 -12.86
C SER A 543 8.68 17.20 -12.60
N THR A 544 7.64 17.07 -13.45
CA THR A 544 6.39 17.82 -13.31
C THR A 544 5.67 17.42 -12.03
N MET A 545 5.57 16.13 -11.74
CA MET A 545 4.95 15.63 -10.52
C MET A 545 5.69 16.10 -9.25
N LEU A 546 7.03 16.13 -9.24
CA LEU A 546 7.82 16.65 -8.11
C LEU A 546 7.60 18.15 -7.91
N ALA A 547 7.49 18.92 -9.01
CA ALA A 547 7.18 20.35 -8.93
C ALA A 547 5.79 20.59 -8.34
N THR A 548 4.79 19.81 -8.76
CA THR A 548 3.44 19.86 -8.20
C THR A 548 3.44 19.50 -6.72
N ALA A 549 4.06 18.36 -6.34
CA ALA A 549 4.19 17.87 -4.96
C ALA A 549 4.90 18.87 -4.03
N SER A 550 5.77 19.73 -4.55
CA SER A 550 6.48 20.75 -3.77
C SER A 550 5.57 21.90 -3.32
N THR A 551 4.40 22.07 -3.95
CA THR A 551 3.53 23.24 -3.76
C THR A 551 2.16 22.91 -3.20
N GLN A 552 1.60 21.74 -3.53
CA GLN A 552 0.30 21.30 -3.02
C GLN A 552 0.39 20.66 -1.63
N ASP A 553 -0.71 20.62 -0.89
CA ASP A 553 -0.77 19.98 0.44
C ASP A 553 -1.06 18.48 0.35
N ALA A 554 -1.99 18.07 -0.51
CA ALA A 554 -2.30 16.66 -0.76
C ALA A 554 -1.16 15.96 -1.53
N PRO A 555 -0.64 14.81 -1.09
CA PRO A 555 0.40 14.08 -1.82
C PRO A 555 0.01 13.76 -3.27
N SER A 556 0.98 13.93 -4.20
CA SER A 556 0.81 13.52 -5.60
C SER A 556 0.73 12.01 -5.73
N VAL A 557 -0.08 11.50 -6.65
CA VAL A 557 -0.25 10.08 -6.92
C VAL A 557 0.32 9.71 -8.29
N VAL A 558 1.03 8.58 -8.34
CA VAL A 558 1.32 7.86 -9.59
C VAL A 558 0.44 6.62 -9.67
N LEU A 559 0.13 6.17 -10.89
CA LEU A 559 -0.46 4.84 -11.10
C LEU A 559 0.61 3.89 -11.59
N LEU A 560 0.55 2.64 -11.16
CA LEU A 560 1.47 1.58 -11.51
C LEU A 560 0.71 0.37 -12.03
N GLU A 561 1.30 -0.35 -12.96
CA GLU A 561 0.84 -1.67 -13.42
C GLU A 561 1.97 -2.69 -13.24
N GLY A 562 1.59 -3.93 -12.94
CA GLY A 562 2.52 -5.06 -12.85
C GLY A 562 2.84 -5.64 -14.22
N VAL A 563 4.12 -5.85 -14.52
CA VAL A 563 4.57 -6.43 -15.80
C VAL A 563 5.11 -7.86 -15.62
N LYS A 564 5.72 -8.12 -14.46
CA LYS A 564 6.39 -9.40 -14.17
C LYS A 564 6.22 -9.80 -12.72
N SER A 565 5.96 -11.08 -12.49
CA SER A 565 5.80 -11.63 -11.16
C SER A 565 7.09 -11.63 -10.33
N GLY A 566 6.95 -11.47 -9.03
CA GLY A 566 8.01 -11.55 -8.04
C GLY A 566 7.80 -10.60 -6.86
N LEU A 567 8.60 -10.81 -5.80
CA LEU A 567 8.78 -9.80 -4.77
C LEU A 567 9.58 -8.65 -5.40
N ALA A 568 8.98 -7.47 -5.42
CA ALA A 568 9.56 -6.27 -6.00
C ALA A 568 9.53 -5.15 -4.96
N SER A 569 10.35 -4.13 -5.17
CA SER A 569 10.20 -2.87 -4.46
C SER A 569 10.14 -1.75 -5.47
N LEU A 570 9.20 -0.83 -5.28
CA LEU A 570 9.33 0.50 -5.88
C LEU A 570 10.18 1.32 -4.92
N VAL A 571 11.29 1.86 -5.43
CA VAL A 571 12.25 2.62 -4.62
C VAL A 571 12.33 4.05 -5.14
N LEU A 572 12.25 5.00 -4.22
CA LEU A 572 12.58 6.39 -4.47
C LEU A 572 13.98 6.67 -3.89
N GLU A 573 14.89 7.15 -4.72
CA GLU A 573 16.24 7.56 -4.31
C GLU A 573 16.48 9.04 -4.65
N VAL A 574 17.24 9.73 -3.80
CA VAL A 574 17.67 11.11 -4.01
C VAL A 574 19.19 11.17 -4.04
N PHE A 575 19.74 11.88 -5.03
CA PHE A 575 21.17 12.05 -5.24
C PHE A 575 21.58 13.52 -5.24
N ASP A 576 22.74 13.81 -4.65
CA ASP A 576 23.38 15.12 -4.72
C ASP A 576 24.02 15.40 -6.12
N PRO A 577 24.49 16.63 -6.39
CA PRO A 577 25.15 16.96 -7.65
C PRO A 577 26.44 16.18 -7.94
N ASP A 578 27.07 15.60 -6.92
CA ASP A 578 28.30 14.79 -7.03
C ASP A 578 27.98 13.31 -7.30
N GLY A 579 26.70 12.92 -7.24
CA GLY A 579 26.22 11.57 -7.50
C GLY A 579 26.17 10.67 -6.27
N ASN A 580 26.31 11.21 -5.05
CA ASN A 580 26.12 10.46 -3.81
C ASN A 580 24.64 10.34 -3.48
N LYS A 581 24.22 9.17 -2.99
CA LYS A 581 22.84 8.96 -2.53
C LYS A 581 22.66 9.57 -1.14
N VAL A 582 21.71 10.50 -1.01
CA VAL A 582 21.43 11.25 0.23
C VAL A 582 20.16 10.79 0.93
N PHE A 583 19.25 10.12 0.22
CA PHE A 583 18.01 9.59 0.78
C PHE A 583 17.49 8.40 -0.02
N THR A 584 16.79 7.48 0.65
CA THR A 584 16.07 6.38 0.00
C THR A 584 14.84 5.98 0.81
N THR A 585 13.76 5.59 0.12
CA THR A 585 12.57 4.97 0.71
C THR A 585 11.99 3.99 -0.29
N SER A 586 11.24 2.99 0.17
CA SER A 586 10.72 1.91 -0.67
C SER A 586 9.34 1.46 -0.27
N LEU A 587 8.56 1.03 -1.26
CA LEU A 587 7.32 0.26 -1.10
C LEU A 587 7.61 -1.20 -1.46
N ASN A 588 7.28 -2.12 -0.54
CA ASN A 588 7.35 -3.55 -0.77
C ASN A 588 6.14 -4.03 -1.57
N LEU A 589 6.37 -4.84 -2.61
CA LEU A 589 5.34 -5.32 -3.54
C LEU A 589 5.44 -6.83 -3.72
N SER A 590 4.30 -7.49 -3.81
CA SER A 590 4.17 -8.86 -4.32
C SER A 590 3.34 -8.84 -5.60
N LEU A 591 4.00 -9.11 -6.73
CA LEU A 591 3.35 -9.17 -8.04
C LEU A 591 3.23 -10.62 -8.52
N GLY A 592 2.09 -10.97 -9.09
CA GLY A 592 1.81 -12.32 -9.56
C GLY A 592 0.61 -12.33 -10.52
N ASN A 593 0.43 -13.41 -11.26
CA ASN A 593 -0.81 -13.59 -12.03
C ASN A 593 -2.03 -13.56 -11.09
N VAL A 594 -3.11 -12.90 -11.51
CA VAL A 594 -4.33 -12.71 -10.69
C VAL A 594 -4.91 -14.04 -10.18
N GLU A 595 -4.80 -15.13 -10.95
CA GLU A 595 -5.25 -16.47 -10.53
C GLU A 595 -4.44 -17.08 -9.38
N ARG A 596 -3.34 -16.43 -8.97
CA ARG A 596 -2.57 -16.76 -7.76
C ARG A 596 -2.97 -15.93 -6.54
N MET A 597 -4.00 -15.08 -6.67
CA MET A 597 -4.58 -14.28 -5.59
C MET A 597 -5.91 -14.86 -5.10
N PHE A 598 -6.48 -15.84 -5.80
CA PHE A 598 -7.74 -16.47 -5.41
C PHE A 598 -7.74 -17.99 -5.64
N ARG A 599 -8.74 -18.67 -5.06
CA ARG A 599 -8.90 -20.13 -5.10
C ARG A 599 -9.83 -20.57 -6.23
N HIS A 600 -9.63 -21.77 -6.74
CA HIS A 600 -10.40 -22.29 -7.88
C HIS A 600 -10.81 -23.74 -7.68
N VAL A 601 -12.03 -24.09 -8.08
CA VAL A 601 -12.52 -25.48 -8.17
C VAL A 601 -13.12 -25.77 -9.54
N ASN A 602 -12.78 -26.93 -10.09
CA ASN A 602 -13.19 -27.37 -11.41
C ASN A 602 -14.15 -28.57 -11.34
N LEU A 603 -15.39 -28.34 -11.72
CA LEU A 603 -16.46 -29.33 -11.70
C LEU A 603 -16.80 -29.90 -13.09
N ILE A 604 -16.04 -29.56 -14.15
CA ILE A 604 -16.36 -29.98 -15.52
C ILE A 604 -16.46 -31.50 -15.63
N ASN A 605 -15.53 -32.22 -14.99
CA ASN A 605 -15.46 -33.69 -15.03
C ASN A 605 -16.74 -34.38 -14.49
N VAL A 606 -17.53 -33.70 -13.66
CA VAL A 606 -18.72 -34.27 -13.02
C VAL A 606 -19.86 -34.46 -14.02
N ALA A 607 -19.99 -33.53 -14.98
CA ALA A 607 -21.06 -33.57 -15.98
C ALA A 607 -20.69 -34.41 -17.21
N THR A 608 -19.42 -34.71 -17.41
CA THR A 608 -18.94 -35.48 -18.57
C THR A 608 -19.11 -36.98 -18.33
N ASN A 609 -19.79 -37.69 -19.23
CA ASN A 609 -19.68 -39.15 -19.27
C ASN A 609 -18.26 -39.51 -19.72
N GLU A 610 -17.60 -40.49 -19.10
CA GLU A 610 -16.24 -40.94 -19.45
C GLU A 610 -16.07 -41.28 -20.97
N ASP A 611 -17.17 -41.51 -21.68
CA ASP A 611 -17.21 -41.86 -23.11
C ASP A 611 -17.26 -40.68 -24.11
N THR A 612 -17.56 -39.44 -23.65
CA THR A 612 -17.59 -38.23 -24.49
C THR A 612 -16.99 -37.02 -23.75
N PRO A 613 -15.66 -36.99 -23.55
CA PRO A 613 -14.99 -35.85 -22.96
C PRO A 613 -15.14 -34.57 -23.81
N PRO A 614 -14.98 -33.38 -23.19
CA PRO A 614 -14.76 -32.12 -23.89
C PRO A 614 -13.76 -32.29 -25.02
N GLN A 615 -14.10 -31.78 -26.20
CA GLN A 615 -13.40 -32.12 -27.44
C GLN A 615 -12.05 -31.43 -27.56
N HIS A 616 -11.89 -30.28 -26.88
CA HIS A 616 -10.69 -29.45 -26.88
C HIS A 616 -10.14 -29.25 -25.46
N LEU A 617 -8.81 -29.21 -25.33
CA LEU A 617 -8.14 -29.01 -24.04
C LEU A 617 -8.53 -27.68 -23.36
N SER A 618 -8.83 -26.65 -24.15
CA SER A 618 -9.30 -25.34 -23.65
C SER A 618 -10.64 -25.45 -22.92
N GLU A 619 -11.48 -26.43 -23.26
CA GLU A 619 -12.80 -26.61 -22.62
C GLU A 619 -12.69 -27.11 -21.19
N TRP A 620 -11.58 -27.72 -20.78
CA TRP A 620 -11.44 -28.36 -19.46
C TRP A 620 -11.18 -27.38 -18.31
N GLY A 621 -10.79 -26.13 -18.57
CA GLY A 621 -10.46 -25.14 -17.54
C GLY A 621 -9.20 -25.48 -16.74
N GLU A 622 -8.86 -24.64 -15.77
CA GLU A 622 -7.69 -24.85 -14.91
C GLU A 622 -7.94 -25.93 -13.84
N PRO A 623 -6.89 -26.59 -13.31
CA PRO A 623 -7.06 -27.52 -12.21
C PRO A 623 -7.47 -26.83 -10.90
N ASP A 624 -7.86 -27.63 -9.91
CA ASP A 624 -8.19 -27.15 -8.57
C ASP A 624 -7.01 -26.44 -7.91
N ARG A 625 -7.31 -25.31 -7.27
CA ARG A 625 -6.41 -24.50 -6.43
C ARG A 625 -7.12 -24.19 -5.11
N LEU A 626 -7.18 -25.18 -4.22
CA LEU A 626 -7.93 -25.09 -2.95
C LEU A 626 -7.12 -24.50 -1.79
N GLY A 627 -5.78 -24.54 -1.89
CA GLY A 627 -4.88 -24.04 -0.86
C GLY A 627 -4.82 -22.51 -0.78
N GLU A 628 -4.10 -21.99 0.20
CA GLU A 628 -3.85 -20.56 0.35
C GLU A 628 -3.18 -19.97 -0.91
N PRO A 629 -3.68 -18.83 -1.47
CA PRO A 629 -3.09 -18.19 -2.64
C PRO A 629 -1.69 -17.65 -2.38
N LEU A 630 -0.77 -17.90 -3.31
CA LEU A 630 0.65 -17.54 -3.16
C LEU A 630 0.94 -16.04 -3.33
N ASN A 631 0.08 -15.29 -4.01
CA ASN A 631 0.25 -13.84 -4.27
C ASN A 631 -0.81 -12.97 -3.56
N CYS A 632 -1.56 -13.55 -2.62
CA CYS A 632 -2.44 -12.82 -1.70
C CYS A 632 -2.77 -13.76 -0.52
N PRO A 633 -1.83 -13.95 0.43
CA PRO A 633 -2.08 -14.80 1.61
C PRO A 633 -3.20 -14.22 2.47
N ASP A 634 -4.05 -15.06 3.05
CA ASP A 634 -5.32 -14.65 3.65
C ASP A 634 -5.11 -13.60 4.76
N ASP A 635 -4.17 -13.85 5.67
CA ASP A 635 -3.90 -12.99 6.84
C ASP A 635 -3.11 -11.72 6.51
N LYS A 636 -2.34 -11.73 5.41
CA LYS A 636 -1.41 -10.63 5.06
C LYS A 636 -1.99 -9.68 4.01
N CYS A 637 -2.75 -10.22 3.08
CA CYS A 637 -3.34 -9.48 1.96
C CYS A 637 -4.78 -9.06 2.28
N LEU A 638 -5.65 -10.01 2.65
CA LEU A 638 -7.08 -9.75 2.85
C LEU A 638 -7.42 -9.27 4.27
N ASN A 639 -6.61 -9.65 5.26
CA ASN A 639 -6.88 -9.44 6.68
C ASN A 639 -8.32 -9.92 7.03
N THR A 640 -8.65 -11.14 6.60
CA THR A 640 -10.02 -11.69 6.68
C THR A 640 -10.25 -12.54 7.93
N ASP A 641 -11.40 -12.38 8.58
CA ASP A 641 -11.84 -13.21 9.72
C ASP A 641 -12.47 -14.56 9.27
N GLY A 642 -12.00 -15.11 8.14
CA GLY A 642 -12.49 -16.39 7.60
C GLY A 642 -13.81 -16.29 6.83
N LYS A 643 -14.16 -15.13 6.26
CA LYS A 643 -15.32 -14.98 5.35
C LYS A 643 -15.02 -15.56 3.97
N GLU A 644 -16.04 -16.12 3.32
CA GLU A 644 -15.93 -16.74 1.99
C GLU A 644 -16.77 -15.99 0.95
N PHE A 645 -16.25 -15.88 -0.28
CA PHE A 645 -16.99 -15.42 -1.44
C PHE A 645 -16.84 -16.40 -2.61
N VAL A 646 -17.93 -17.04 -3.02
CA VAL A 646 -17.95 -18.02 -4.11
C VAL A 646 -18.59 -17.40 -5.34
N PHE A 647 -17.93 -17.47 -6.50
CA PHE A 647 -18.48 -17.02 -7.78
C PHE A 647 -18.65 -18.19 -8.76
N VAL A 648 -19.87 -18.31 -9.32
CA VAL A 648 -20.24 -19.34 -10.30
C VAL A 648 -20.62 -18.69 -11.62
N HIS A 649 -19.87 -18.97 -12.68
CA HIS A 649 -20.13 -18.41 -14.01
C HIS A 649 -21.40 -18.99 -14.68
N GLY A 650 -21.83 -18.34 -15.76
CA GLY A 650 -23.03 -18.67 -16.52
C GLY A 650 -22.89 -19.74 -17.62
N TYR A 651 -23.94 -19.81 -18.46
CA TYR A 651 -23.98 -20.58 -19.71
C TYR A 651 -23.14 -19.95 -20.81
N ASN A 652 -22.68 -20.75 -21.79
CA ASN A 652 -21.84 -20.33 -22.91
C ASN A 652 -20.48 -19.78 -22.46
N VAL A 653 -19.91 -20.40 -21.42
CA VAL A 653 -18.60 -20.09 -20.85
C VAL A 653 -17.83 -21.40 -20.75
N ASP A 654 -16.79 -21.56 -21.57
CA ASP A 654 -15.87 -22.70 -21.46
C ASP A 654 -14.82 -22.50 -20.36
N GLY A 655 -13.96 -23.50 -20.19
CA GLY A 655 -12.94 -23.46 -19.16
C GLY A 655 -11.92 -22.32 -19.28
N GLN A 656 -11.62 -21.80 -20.47
CA GLN A 656 -10.75 -20.64 -20.62
C GLN A 656 -11.50 -19.34 -20.35
N GLN A 657 -12.72 -19.20 -20.88
CA GLN A 657 -13.60 -18.07 -20.61
C GLN A 657 -13.92 -17.97 -19.11
N ALA A 658 -14.05 -19.10 -18.40
CA ALA A 658 -14.27 -19.14 -16.96
C ALA A 658 -13.14 -18.46 -16.19
N ARG A 659 -11.88 -18.59 -16.64
CA ARG A 659 -10.73 -17.89 -16.04
C ARG A 659 -10.91 -16.38 -16.12
N GLY A 660 -11.29 -15.85 -17.29
CA GLY A 660 -11.53 -14.41 -17.47
C GLY A 660 -12.69 -13.89 -16.63
N TRP A 661 -13.83 -14.61 -16.63
CA TRP A 661 -14.96 -14.28 -15.75
C TRP A 661 -14.59 -14.25 -14.26
N GLN A 662 -13.78 -15.21 -13.80
CA GLN A 662 -13.37 -15.30 -12.40
C GLN A 662 -12.33 -14.25 -12.04
N ALA A 663 -11.34 -14.02 -12.91
CA ALA A 663 -10.33 -12.99 -12.76
C ALA A 663 -11.00 -11.62 -12.64
N GLU A 664 -11.88 -11.27 -13.58
CA GLU A 664 -12.50 -9.95 -13.61
C GLU A 664 -13.45 -9.71 -12.44
N MET A 665 -14.23 -10.74 -12.05
CA MET A 665 -15.03 -10.67 -10.83
C MET A 665 -14.17 -10.47 -9.58
N PHE A 666 -13.04 -11.17 -9.48
CA PHE A 666 -12.10 -10.97 -8.37
C PHE A 666 -11.52 -9.56 -8.37
N LYS A 667 -10.97 -9.08 -9.49
CA LYS A 667 -10.36 -7.73 -9.60
C LYS A 667 -11.34 -6.64 -9.15
N ARG A 668 -12.58 -6.67 -9.64
CA ARG A 668 -13.62 -5.69 -9.31
C ARG A 668 -14.07 -5.74 -7.85
N LEU A 669 -14.20 -6.93 -7.26
CA LEU A 669 -14.52 -7.08 -5.84
C LEU A 669 -13.35 -6.66 -4.95
N PHE A 670 -12.12 -7.00 -5.34
CA PHE A 670 -10.90 -6.67 -4.61
C PHE A 670 -10.72 -5.15 -4.52
N LEU A 671 -10.84 -4.44 -5.64
CA LEU A 671 -10.84 -2.96 -5.69
C LEU A 671 -12.14 -2.30 -5.16
N SER A 672 -13.09 -3.13 -4.67
CA SER A 672 -14.24 -2.72 -3.88
C SER A 672 -14.08 -3.05 -2.38
N GLY A 673 -12.86 -3.35 -1.93
CA GLY A 673 -12.54 -3.62 -0.54
C GLY A 673 -12.97 -5.01 -0.05
N LEU A 674 -13.05 -6.03 -0.92
CA LEU A 674 -13.42 -7.39 -0.51
C LEU A 674 -12.37 -7.98 0.45
N LYS A 675 -12.76 -8.20 1.71
CA LYS A 675 -11.97 -8.88 2.75
C LYS A 675 -12.43 -10.32 2.99
N SER A 676 -12.61 -11.10 1.92
CA SER A 676 -13.09 -12.49 1.95
C SER A 676 -12.28 -13.39 1.02
N ARG A 677 -12.13 -14.67 1.39
CA ARG A 677 -11.50 -15.69 0.55
C ARG A 677 -12.36 -15.92 -0.71
N PHE A 678 -11.82 -15.58 -1.87
CA PHE A 678 -12.55 -15.71 -3.14
C PHE A 678 -12.34 -17.11 -3.77
N TRP A 679 -13.44 -17.69 -4.26
CA TRP A 679 -13.47 -18.99 -4.93
C TRP A 679 -14.15 -18.88 -6.29
N GLY A 680 -13.39 -19.11 -7.37
CA GLY A 680 -13.94 -19.30 -8.72
C GLY A 680 -14.40 -20.75 -8.92
N VAL A 681 -15.63 -20.95 -9.38
CA VAL A 681 -16.18 -22.27 -9.71
C VAL A 681 -16.34 -22.38 -11.22
N THR A 682 -15.69 -23.39 -11.79
CA THR A 682 -15.84 -23.75 -13.20
C THR A 682 -16.73 -24.99 -13.35
N TRP A 683 -17.70 -24.98 -14.25
CA TRP A 683 -18.60 -26.11 -14.52
C TRP A 683 -18.92 -26.22 -16.02
N TYR A 684 -19.44 -27.37 -16.49
CA TYR A 684 -19.58 -27.62 -17.92
C TYR A 684 -20.83 -26.97 -18.54
N GLY A 685 -20.83 -25.64 -18.64
CA GLY A 685 -21.91 -24.80 -19.17
C GLY A 685 -21.77 -24.42 -20.65
N SER A 686 -20.81 -24.98 -21.37
CA SER A 686 -20.47 -24.70 -22.77
C SER A 686 -20.49 -25.94 -23.68
N GLU A 687 -21.12 -27.03 -23.27
CA GLU A 687 -21.20 -28.22 -24.12
C GLU A 687 -21.92 -27.88 -25.43
N THR A 688 -21.29 -28.21 -26.57
CA THR A 688 -21.65 -27.80 -27.95
C THR A 688 -21.26 -26.38 -28.37
N GLN A 689 -20.44 -25.68 -27.58
CA GLN A 689 -19.87 -24.41 -28.01
C GLN A 689 -18.98 -24.58 -29.25
N ARG A 690 -19.13 -23.65 -30.18
CA ARG A 690 -18.30 -23.56 -31.38
C ARG A 690 -17.97 -22.11 -31.66
N GLU A 691 -16.80 -21.91 -32.24
CA GLU A 691 -16.42 -20.62 -32.82
C GLU A 691 -17.26 -20.32 -34.07
N THR A 692 -17.83 -19.13 -34.12
CA THR A 692 -18.61 -18.64 -35.26
C THR A 692 -18.21 -17.22 -35.63
N PRO A 693 -18.61 -16.70 -36.81
CA PRO A 693 -18.41 -15.28 -37.14
C PRO A 693 -19.10 -14.30 -36.20
N LEU A 694 -20.00 -14.77 -35.33
CA LEU A 694 -20.72 -13.99 -34.33
C LEU A 694 -20.14 -14.19 -32.91
N GLY A 695 -18.96 -14.81 -32.78
CA GLY A 695 -18.34 -15.21 -31.51
C GLY A 695 -18.60 -16.67 -31.16
N SER A 696 -18.13 -17.08 -29.98
CA SER A 696 -18.35 -18.42 -29.43
C SER A 696 -19.82 -18.61 -29.07
N LEU A 697 -20.48 -19.53 -29.76
CA LEU A 697 -21.90 -19.84 -29.57
C LEU A 697 -22.09 -21.29 -29.15
N THR A 698 -22.76 -21.48 -28.02
CA THR A 698 -23.27 -22.77 -27.57
C THR A 698 -24.66 -22.99 -28.15
N PHE A 699 -24.84 -24.06 -28.92
CA PHE A 699 -26.08 -24.27 -29.68
C PHE A 699 -27.16 -25.00 -28.87
N ASN A 700 -26.75 -25.96 -28.05
CA ASN A 700 -27.67 -26.75 -27.25
C ASN A 700 -27.72 -26.20 -25.81
N PHE A 701 -28.79 -25.45 -25.50
CA PHE A 701 -29.00 -24.94 -24.14
C PHE A 701 -29.40 -26.06 -23.17
N HIS A 702 -30.26 -26.98 -23.58
CA HIS A 702 -30.85 -27.99 -22.69
C HIS A 702 -29.82 -29.00 -22.17
N ILE A 703 -28.80 -29.36 -22.96
CA ILE A 703 -27.73 -30.22 -22.45
C ILE A 703 -26.96 -29.55 -21.30
N ASN A 704 -26.77 -28.23 -21.37
CA ASN A 704 -26.10 -27.47 -20.31
C ASN A 704 -27.00 -27.24 -19.09
N VAL A 705 -28.33 -27.19 -19.27
CA VAL A 705 -29.29 -27.27 -18.15
C VAL A 705 -29.12 -28.59 -17.38
N ARG A 706 -28.92 -29.71 -18.10
CA ARG A 706 -28.64 -31.00 -17.48
C ARG A 706 -27.30 -31.00 -16.76
N ASN A 707 -26.25 -30.45 -17.37
CA ASN A 707 -24.93 -30.36 -16.76
C ASN A 707 -24.96 -29.52 -15.46
N ALA A 708 -25.75 -28.44 -15.43
CA ALA A 708 -25.97 -27.66 -14.22
C ALA A 708 -26.63 -28.48 -13.10
N LEU A 709 -27.69 -29.25 -13.41
CA LEU A 709 -28.36 -30.09 -12.42
C LEU A 709 -27.45 -31.24 -11.95
N HIS A 710 -26.72 -31.87 -12.86
CA HIS A 710 -25.76 -32.93 -12.56
C HIS A 710 -24.57 -32.47 -11.71
N SER A 711 -24.12 -31.21 -11.88
CA SER A 711 -22.97 -30.67 -11.14
C SER A 711 -23.34 -30.21 -9.72
N ALA A 712 -24.63 -30.03 -9.42
CA ALA A 712 -25.11 -29.50 -8.15
C ALA A 712 -24.72 -30.31 -6.90
N PRO A 713 -24.76 -31.67 -6.91
CA PRO A 713 -24.27 -32.46 -5.79
C PRO A 713 -22.78 -32.26 -5.51
N ALA A 714 -21.95 -32.13 -6.56
CA ALA A 714 -20.52 -31.89 -6.42
C ALA A 714 -20.23 -30.47 -5.89
N LEU A 715 -20.97 -29.46 -6.35
CA LEU A 715 -20.89 -28.11 -5.78
C LEU A 715 -21.25 -28.12 -4.28
N ARG A 716 -22.32 -28.82 -3.89
CA ARG A 716 -22.68 -28.95 -2.46
C ARG A 716 -21.59 -29.63 -1.65
N ALA A 717 -21.02 -30.73 -2.16
CA ALA A 717 -19.92 -31.43 -1.49
C ALA A 717 -18.73 -30.48 -1.27
N PHE A 718 -18.33 -29.74 -2.32
CA PHE A 718 -17.29 -28.72 -2.23
C PHE A 718 -17.60 -27.67 -1.16
N LEU A 719 -18.82 -27.11 -1.14
CA LEU A 719 -19.23 -26.13 -0.14
C LEU A 719 -19.11 -26.69 1.27
N ASN A 720 -19.64 -27.89 1.51
CA ASN A 720 -19.61 -28.54 2.83
C ASN A 720 -18.18 -28.87 3.30
N GLU A 721 -17.29 -29.19 2.37
CA GLU A 721 -15.90 -29.58 2.66
C GLU A 721 -14.96 -28.39 2.88
N ASN A 722 -15.24 -27.23 2.27
CA ASN A 722 -14.28 -26.12 2.18
C ASN A 722 -14.77 -24.80 2.81
N MET A 723 -16.08 -24.65 3.07
CA MET A 723 -16.64 -23.41 3.62
C MET A 723 -16.88 -23.55 5.13
N GLU A 724 -15.96 -23.01 5.93
CA GLU A 724 -16.04 -23.05 7.39
C GLU A 724 -16.65 -21.78 8.00
N GLY A 725 -16.50 -20.62 7.33
CA GLY A 725 -16.98 -19.33 7.80
C GLY A 725 -18.11 -18.73 6.94
N PRO A 726 -18.69 -17.60 7.37
CA PRO A 726 -19.82 -16.96 6.68
C PRO A 726 -19.59 -16.82 5.18
N THR A 727 -20.46 -17.45 4.39
CA THR A 727 -20.26 -17.59 2.93
C THR A 727 -21.27 -16.76 2.14
N SER A 728 -20.77 -15.94 1.24
CA SER A 728 -21.54 -15.29 0.17
C SER A 728 -21.34 -16.06 -1.15
N ILE A 729 -22.42 -16.34 -1.89
CA ILE A 729 -22.36 -17.01 -3.19
C ILE A 729 -22.98 -16.12 -4.25
N ALA A 730 -22.24 -15.74 -5.28
CA ALA A 730 -22.74 -15.04 -6.46
C ALA A 730 -22.78 -15.98 -7.67
N ALA A 731 -23.88 -15.96 -8.41
CA ALA A 731 -24.03 -16.74 -9.64
C ALA A 731 -24.62 -15.92 -10.77
N HIS A 732 -24.07 -16.09 -11.97
CA HIS A 732 -24.55 -15.44 -13.19
C HIS A 732 -25.37 -16.38 -14.06
N SER A 733 -26.42 -15.89 -14.72
CA SER A 733 -27.11 -16.63 -15.80
C SER A 733 -27.58 -18.02 -15.35
N LEU A 734 -27.33 -19.07 -16.14
CA LEU A 734 -27.67 -20.47 -15.85
C LEU A 734 -26.92 -21.04 -14.63
N GLY A 735 -25.81 -20.44 -14.21
CA GLY A 735 -25.11 -20.80 -12.97
C GLY A 735 -26.03 -20.71 -11.74
N ASN A 736 -27.06 -19.86 -11.79
CA ASN A 736 -28.10 -19.78 -10.77
C ASN A 736 -28.92 -21.06 -10.63
N LEU A 737 -29.10 -21.85 -11.70
CA LEU A 737 -29.75 -23.15 -11.63
C LEU A 737 -28.88 -24.15 -10.86
N LEU A 738 -27.58 -24.15 -11.15
CA LEU A 738 -26.59 -24.97 -10.46
C LEU A 738 -26.56 -24.64 -8.96
N VAL A 739 -26.42 -23.36 -8.61
CA VAL A 739 -26.42 -22.92 -7.20
C VAL A 739 -27.74 -23.23 -6.51
N SER A 740 -28.89 -22.91 -7.11
CA SER A 740 -30.20 -23.18 -6.49
C SER A 740 -30.42 -24.68 -6.25
N SER A 741 -29.97 -25.53 -7.19
CA SER A 741 -30.02 -26.99 -7.02
C SER A 741 -29.05 -27.48 -5.93
N ALA A 742 -27.89 -26.84 -5.80
CA ALA A 742 -26.91 -27.17 -4.75
C ALA A 742 -27.34 -26.72 -3.35
N LEU A 743 -28.27 -25.77 -3.23
CA LEU A 743 -28.71 -25.17 -1.95
C LEU A 743 -30.10 -25.62 -1.47
N ILE A 744 -30.81 -26.47 -2.23
CA ILE A 744 -32.06 -27.08 -1.73
C ILE A 744 -31.77 -27.98 -0.51
N ASP A 745 -32.74 -28.32 0.34
CA ASP A 745 -32.54 -29.33 1.40
C ASP A 745 -32.99 -30.74 0.94
N PRO A 746 -32.10 -31.62 0.47
CA PRO A 746 -32.41 -33.03 0.28
C PRO A 746 -32.20 -33.73 1.62
N GLU A 747 -33.23 -34.40 2.13
CA GLU A 747 -33.23 -35.12 3.42
C GLU A 747 -32.03 -36.09 3.66
N LYS A 748 -31.24 -36.43 2.63
CA LYS A 748 -30.09 -37.34 2.69
C LYS A 748 -28.71 -36.68 2.65
N ASP A 749 -28.57 -35.47 2.10
CA ASP A 749 -27.29 -34.76 1.90
C ASP A 749 -27.48 -33.25 2.21
N SER A 750 -27.88 -32.94 3.44
CA SER A 750 -28.15 -31.56 3.85
C SER A 750 -26.90 -30.68 3.78
N LEU A 751 -27.10 -29.41 3.43
CA LEU A 751 -26.05 -28.40 3.37
C LEU A 751 -25.58 -28.04 4.79
N THR A 752 -24.28 -28.11 5.04
CA THR A 752 -23.64 -27.77 6.32
C THR A 752 -22.85 -26.46 6.27
N ALA A 753 -22.50 -26.00 5.07
CA ALA A 753 -21.82 -24.72 4.88
C ALA A 753 -22.68 -23.54 5.39
N PRO A 754 -22.11 -22.58 6.13
CA PRO A 754 -22.85 -21.44 6.71
C PRO A 754 -23.12 -20.34 5.66
N ILE A 755 -24.09 -20.60 4.77
CA ILE A 755 -24.47 -19.68 3.69
C ILE A 755 -25.20 -18.45 4.25
N SER A 756 -24.56 -17.29 4.12
CA SER A 756 -25.06 -16.01 4.61
C SER A 756 -25.80 -15.23 3.51
N ASN A 757 -25.21 -15.12 2.32
CA ASN A 757 -25.82 -14.38 1.21
C ASN A 757 -25.77 -15.19 -0.09
N VAL A 758 -26.83 -15.09 -0.89
CA VAL A 758 -26.87 -15.64 -2.25
C VAL A 758 -27.27 -14.51 -3.20
N PHE A 759 -26.36 -14.14 -4.10
CA PHE A 759 -26.53 -13.10 -5.10
C PHE A 759 -26.84 -13.74 -6.45
N MET A 760 -28.12 -13.70 -6.83
CA MET A 760 -28.57 -14.19 -8.13
C MET A 760 -28.52 -13.07 -9.16
N ILE A 761 -27.56 -13.13 -10.10
CA ILE A 761 -27.34 -12.07 -11.09
C ILE A 761 -27.77 -12.56 -12.48
N ASP A 762 -28.69 -11.83 -13.11
CA ASP A 762 -29.26 -12.18 -14.41
C ASP A 762 -29.69 -13.66 -14.49
N ALA A 763 -30.39 -14.15 -13.45
CA ALA A 763 -30.69 -15.58 -13.28
C ALA A 763 -31.56 -16.16 -14.41
N ALA A 764 -31.00 -17.10 -15.18
CA ALA A 764 -31.66 -17.81 -16.28
C ALA A 764 -32.50 -19.01 -15.77
N VAL A 765 -33.32 -18.79 -14.75
CA VAL A 765 -34.15 -19.79 -14.07
C VAL A 765 -35.62 -19.35 -14.14
N PRO A 766 -36.58 -20.24 -14.42
CA PRO A 766 -37.98 -19.84 -14.49
C PRO A 766 -38.49 -19.39 -13.12
N LEU A 767 -39.21 -18.27 -13.07
CA LEU A 767 -39.76 -17.69 -11.83
C LEU A 767 -40.62 -18.67 -11.01
N GLU A 768 -41.34 -19.58 -11.69
CA GLU A 768 -42.15 -20.60 -11.02
C GLU A 768 -41.34 -21.60 -10.19
N ALA A 769 -40.03 -21.67 -10.40
CA ALA A 769 -39.16 -22.49 -9.58
C ALA A 769 -39.11 -22.05 -8.12
N PHE A 770 -39.25 -20.75 -7.87
CA PHE A 770 -39.19 -20.17 -6.53
C PHE A 770 -40.58 -19.86 -5.97
N THR A 771 -41.47 -19.36 -6.82
CA THR A 771 -42.75 -18.76 -6.41
C THR A 771 -43.97 -19.64 -6.71
N GLY A 772 -43.77 -20.72 -7.46
CA GLY A 772 -44.86 -21.53 -7.99
C GLY A 772 -45.57 -20.86 -9.17
N GLU A 773 -46.82 -21.23 -9.41
CA GLU A 773 -47.54 -20.75 -10.59
C GLU A 773 -48.04 -19.30 -10.42
N LEU A 774 -47.77 -18.44 -11.40
CA LEU A 774 -48.21 -17.05 -11.43
C LEU A 774 -49.09 -16.75 -12.66
N GLU A 775 -50.15 -15.97 -12.46
CA GLU A 775 -50.97 -15.46 -13.55
C GLU A 775 -50.15 -14.60 -14.52
N GLY A 776 -50.43 -14.69 -15.82
CA GLY A 776 -49.75 -13.95 -16.86
C GLY A 776 -48.32 -14.42 -17.13
N GLY A 777 -47.93 -15.60 -16.63
CA GLY A 777 -46.56 -16.09 -16.75
C GLY A 777 -45.52 -15.21 -16.03
N GLY A 778 -45.94 -14.45 -15.02
CA GLY A 778 -45.03 -13.58 -14.27
C GLY A 778 -44.62 -12.30 -15.00
N ASP A 779 -45.27 -11.92 -16.10
CA ASP A 779 -45.00 -10.64 -16.78
C ASP A 779 -45.43 -9.44 -15.90
N PRO A 780 -44.52 -8.49 -15.58
CA PRO A 780 -44.87 -7.31 -14.78
C PRO A 780 -45.84 -6.36 -15.48
N ASN A 781 -45.92 -6.38 -16.82
CA ASN A 781 -46.78 -5.52 -17.62
C ASN A 781 -48.13 -6.16 -17.94
N TYR A 782 -48.36 -7.37 -17.44
CA TYR A 782 -49.60 -8.11 -17.63
C TYR A 782 -50.79 -7.42 -16.92
N SER A 783 -51.87 -7.16 -17.67
CA SER A 783 -53.03 -6.39 -17.20
C SER A 783 -54.39 -7.08 -17.33
N GLY A 784 -54.46 -8.33 -17.81
CA GLY A 784 -55.72 -9.07 -17.89
C GLY A 784 -55.48 -10.56 -17.83
N GLY A 785 -56.07 -11.25 -16.85
CA GLY A 785 -55.83 -12.65 -16.43
C GLY A 785 -55.61 -13.70 -17.53
N ASP A 786 -54.93 -14.80 -17.18
CA ASP A 786 -54.42 -15.85 -18.10
C ASP A 786 -55.40 -16.20 -19.24
N ALA A 787 -55.27 -15.55 -20.40
CA ALA A 787 -56.08 -15.85 -21.59
C ALA A 787 -55.71 -17.18 -22.26
N LEU A 788 -54.90 -18.02 -21.58
CA LEU A 788 -54.78 -19.44 -21.90
C LEU A 788 -56.15 -20.16 -21.85
N TYR A 789 -57.24 -19.52 -21.37
CA TYR A 789 -58.52 -20.15 -21.07
C TYR A 789 -59.82 -19.41 -21.46
N THR A 790 -59.80 -18.34 -22.24
CA THR A 790 -61.06 -17.68 -22.65
C THR A 790 -61.32 -17.88 -24.13
N GLY A 791 -62.24 -18.79 -24.46
CA GLY A 791 -62.68 -19.03 -25.82
C GLY A 791 -63.29 -17.78 -26.46
N GLY A 792 -62.55 -17.15 -27.36
CA GLY A 792 -63.02 -16.08 -28.23
C GLY A 792 -62.02 -15.83 -29.35
N ASP A 793 -62.49 -15.89 -30.60
CA ASP A 793 -61.68 -15.74 -31.82
C ASP A 793 -61.40 -14.25 -32.16
N ASP A 794 -60.94 -13.45 -31.18
CA ASP A 794 -60.58 -12.04 -31.42
C ASP A 794 -59.06 -11.89 -31.59
N PRO A 795 -58.56 -11.54 -32.80
CA PRO A 795 -57.14 -11.27 -33.05
C PRO A 795 -56.59 -10.02 -32.33
N ALA A 796 -57.41 -9.24 -31.60
CA ALA A 796 -56.96 -8.13 -30.78
C ALA A 796 -56.44 -8.53 -29.37
N VAL A 797 -56.53 -9.82 -28.98
CA VAL A 797 -56.25 -10.31 -27.60
C VAL A 797 -54.77 -10.70 -27.36
N TYR A 798 -53.86 -10.44 -28.30
CA TYR A 798 -52.43 -10.76 -28.13
C TYR A 798 -51.74 -10.00 -26.97
N THR A 799 -52.38 -8.99 -26.39
CA THR A 799 -51.86 -8.23 -25.24
C THR A 799 -52.16 -8.87 -23.87
N ALA A 800 -52.87 -10.01 -23.82
CA ALA A 800 -53.33 -10.63 -22.56
C ALA A 800 -53.07 -12.16 -22.44
N ALA A 801 -52.23 -12.76 -23.29
CA ALA A 801 -51.84 -14.17 -23.18
C ALA A 801 -50.50 -14.34 -22.44
N ASN A 802 -50.32 -15.45 -21.72
CA ASN A 802 -49.05 -15.79 -21.08
C ASN A 802 -47.91 -15.81 -22.14
N PRO A 803 -46.89 -14.94 -22.02
CA PRO A 803 -45.87 -14.77 -23.06
C PRO A 803 -44.96 -16.00 -23.23
N MET A 804 -44.89 -16.87 -22.23
CA MET A 804 -44.10 -18.10 -22.25
C MET A 804 -44.83 -19.30 -22.85
N ALA A 805 -46.13 -19.18 -23.11
CA ALA A 805 -46.88 -20.21 -23.79
C ALA A 805 -46.77 -20.09 -25.32
N HIS A 806 -46.69 -21.23 -26.01
CA HIS A 806 -46.73 -21.24 -27.48
C HIS A 806 -48.15 -20.89 -27.98
N PRO A 807 -48.34 -19.96 -28.96
CA PRO A 807 -49.66 -19.51 -29.37
C PRO A 807 -50.64 -20.58 -29.85
N ASP A 808 -50.15 -21.64 -30.49
CA ASP A 808 -50.99 -22.80 -30.87
C ASP A 808 -51.75 -23.45 -29.71
N TRP A 809 -51.26 -23.28 -28.47
CA TRP A 809 -51.85 -23.85 -27.27
C TRP A 809 -52.86 -22.93 -26.57
N TYR A 810 -53.10 -21.73 -27.08
CA TYR A 810 -54.08 -20.82 -26.49
C TYR A 810 -55.49 -21.42 -26.54
N GLY A 811 -56.16 -21.53 -25.38
CA GLY A 811 -57.53 -22.07 -25.23
C GLY A 811 -57.63 -23.57 -24.93
N TYR A 812 -56.51 -24.29 -24.79
CA TYR A 812 -56.47 -25.69 -24.31
C TYR A 812 -56.29 -25.75 -22.81
N ALA A 813 -57.05 -26.60 -22.10
CA ALA A 813 -57.06 -26.86 -20.64
C ALA A 813 -55.65 -27.08 -20.05
N LYS A 814 -55.31 -26.44 -18.90
CA LYS A 814 -53.97 -26.57 -18.23
C LYS A 814 -53.53 -28.02 -18.11
N LYS A 815 -54.44 -28.90 -17.69
CA LYS A 815 -54.23 -30.34 -17.52
C LYS A 815 -53.64 -31.09 -18.74
N LEU A 816 -53.71 -30.49 -19.94
CA LEU A 816 -53.22 -31.08 -21.19
C LEU A 816 -51.74 -30.77 -21.45
N GLY A 817 -51.20 -29.71 -20.87
CA GLY A 817 -49.84 -29.25 -21.13
C GLY A 817 -48.77 -30.13 -20.47
N ALA A 818 -47.59 -30.20 -21.09
CA ALA A 818 -46.44 -30.94 -20.56
C ALA A 818 -46.03 -30.46 -19.17
N ASN A 819 -46.07 -29.15 -18.94
CA ASN A 819 -45.76 -28.50 -17.66
C ASN A 819 -46.73 -28.84 -16.51
N GLU A 820 -47.91 -29.37 -16.81
CA GLU A 820 -48.91 -29.82 -15.82
C GLU A 820 -49.01 -31.33 -15.70
N TRP A 821 -48.29 -32.07 -16.54
CA TRP A 821 -48.46 -33.51 -16.67
C TRP A 821 -48.14 -34.26 -15.37
N TYR A 822 -47.19 -33.74 -14.59
CA TYR A 822 -46.80 -34.26 -13.27
C TYR A 822 -48.00 -34.38 -12.30
N LYS A 823 -49.00 -33.48 -12.39
CA LYS A 823 -50.15 -33.45 -11.48
C LYS A 823 -51.01 -34.70 -11.56
N HIS A 824 -50.97 -35.41 -12.68
CA HIS A 824 -51.73 -36.65 -12.84
C HIS A 824 -51.18 -37.75 -11.92
N PHE A 825 -49.89 -37.70 -11.55
CA PHE A 825 -49.20 -38.77 -10.82
C PHE A 825 -49.06 -38.55 -9.30
N ILE A 826 -49.59 -37.44 -8.75
CA ILE A 826 -49.42 -37.08 -7.32
C ILE A 826 -49.93 -38.17 -6.37
N GLU A 827 -51.02 -38.84 -6.74
CA GLU A 827 -51.63 -39.92 -5.94
C GLU A 827 -51.10 -41.32 -6.30
N ASP A 828 -50.22 -41.42 -7.31
CA ASP A 828 -49.69 -42.69 -7.78
C ASP A 828 -48.43 -43.09 -7.00
N VAL A 829 -48.21 -44.41 -6.92
CA VAL A 829 -47.01 -45.02 -6.34
C VAL A 829 -46.24 -45.80 -7.40
N ALA A 830 -44.91 -45.74 -7.32
CA ALA A 830 -43.98 -46.48 -8.15
C ALA A 830 -44.05 -48.00 -7.88
N VAL A 831 -43.44 -48.79 -8.75
CA VAL A 831 -43.28 -50.24 -8.59
C VAL A 831 -42.28 -50.50 -7.46
N GLY A 832 -42.77 -50.46 -6.22
CA GLY A 832 -41.92 -50.50 -5.01
C GLY A 832 -42.56 -49.85 -3.79
N GLY A 833 -43.61 -49.05 -3.99
CA GLY A 833 -44.37 -48.38 -2.92
C GLY A 833 -43.95 -46.94 -2.65
N ASP A 834 -42.89 -46.46 -3.29
CA ASP A 834 -42.47 -45.06 -3.24
C ASP A 834 -43.39 -44.16 -4.08
N LYS A 835 -43.26 -42.84 -3.91
CA LYS A 835 -43.97 -41.84 -4.73
C LYS A 835 -43.59 -41.99 -6.20
N ASP A 836 -44.57 -41.92 -7.11
CA ASP A 836 -44.31 -41.98 -8.56
C ASP A 836 -43.43 -40.80 -9.01
N GLN A 837 -42.29 -41.10 -9.62
CA GLN A 837 -41.23 -40.11 -9.89
C GLN A 837 -41.63 -39.12 -10.99
N ARG A 838 -42.64 -39.43 -11.81
CA ARG A 838 -43.21 -38.50 -12.80
C ARG A 838 -43.86 -37.28 -12.15
N GLN A 839 -44.25 -37.38 -10.88
CA GLN A 839 -44.81 -36.26 -10.13
C GLN A 839 -43.78 -35.15 -9.85
N PHE A 840 -42.48 -35.42 -10.01
CA PHE A 840 -41.41 -34.44 -9.83
C PHE A 840 -40.94 -33.80 -11.15
N LEU A 841 -41.58 -34.10 -12.28
CA LEU A 841 -41.29 -33.49 -13.58
C LEU A 841 -41.92 -32.09 -13.69
N THR A 842 -41.51 -31.19 -12.81
CA THR A 842 -41.95 -29.80 -12.79
C THR A 842 -40.86 -28.88 -12.24
N PHE A 843 -40.83 -27.64 -12.73
CA PHE A 843 -40.07 -26.58 -12.09
C PHE A 843 -40.80 -25.99 -10.88
N LYS A 844 -42.13 -26.08 -10.82
CA LYS A 844 -42.94 -25.38 -9.81
C LYS A 844 -42.50 -25.70 -8.38
N ASN A 845 -42.19 -24.66 -7.61
CA ASN A 845 -41.74 -24.73 -6.22
C ASN A 845 -40.49 -25.59 -5.98
N ARG A 846 -39.72 -25.91 -7.04
CA ARG A 846 -38.51 -26.73 -6.91
C ARG A 846 -37.49 -26.11 -5.96
N PHE A 847 -37.39 -24.79 -5.94
CA PHE A 847 -36.47 -24.02 -5.11
C PHE A 847 -37.21 -23.16 -4.08
N ALA A 848 -38.42 -23.57 -3.67
CA ALA A 848 -39.19 -22.87 -2.64
C ALA A 848 -38.58 -23.02 -1.22
N ASN A 849 -37.74 -24.05 -1.01
CA ASN A 849 -37.12 -24.37 0.29
C ASN A 849 -35.59 -24.29 0.20
N LEU A 850 -35.06 -23.18 -0.30
CA LEU A 850 -33.61 -22.96 -0.33
C LEU A 850 -33.05 -22.72 1.07
N ILE A 851 -31.86 -23.24 1.32
CA ILE A 851 -31.09 -23.00 2.54
C ILE A 851 -30.15 -21.81 2.32
N GLY A 852 -30.20 -20.84 3.24
CA GLY A 852 -29.39 -19.63 3.25
C GLY A 852 -30.06 -18.55 4.08
N ALA A 853 -29.30 -17.54 4.53
CA ALA A 853 -29.88 -16.46 5.35
C ALA A 853 -30.52 -15.35 4.50
N ASN A 854 -29.83 -14.83 3.48
CA ASN A 854 -30.34 -13.76 2.62
C ASN A 854 -30.20 -14.12 1.13
N PHE A 855 -31.28 -13.98 0.36
CA PHE A 855 -31.28 -14.11 -1.09
C PHE A 855 -31.50 -12.74 -1.74
N TYR A 856 -30.69 -12.43 -2.74
CA TYR A 856 -30.77 -11.21 -3.54
C TYR A 856 -31.00 -11.59 -4.99
N ASN A 857 -31.97 -10.94 -5.63
CA ASN A 857 -32.19 -11.07 -7.06
C ASN A 857 -31.80 -9.78 -7.77
N PHE A 858 -30.67 -9.80 -8.45
CA PHE A 858 -30.22 -8.76 -9.37
C PHE A 858 -30.72 -9.11 -10.77
N PHE A 859 -31.86 -8.54 -11.12
CA PHE A 859 -32.47 -8.68 -12.45
C PHE A 859 -32.27 -7.39 -13.23
N SER A 860 -32.49 -7.40 -14.55
CA SER A 860 -32.44 -6.20 -15.36
C SER A 860 -33.71 -6.05 -16.21
N SER A 861 -34.37 -4.89 -16.11
CA SER A 861 -35.45 -4.52 -17.04
C SER A 861 -34.94 -4.15 -18.44
N GLY A 862 -33.64 -3.91 -18.57
CA GLY A 862 -32.94 -3.65 -19.81
C GLY A 862 -32.34 -4.90 -20.43
N GLU A 863 -32.58 -6.09 -19.91
CA GLU A 863 -31.96 -7.32 -20.40
C GLU A 863 -32.41 -7.66 -21.85
N GLU A 864 -31.57 -8.34 -22.66
CA GLU A 864 -31.87 -8.82 -24.01
C GLU A 864 -32.04 -10.34 -24.17
N VAL A 865 -31.29 -11.21 -23.47
CA VAL A 865 -31.29 -12.67 -23.61
C VAL A 865 -32.48 -13.35 -22.91
N LEU A 866 -32.80 -12.87 -21.72
CA LEU A 866 -33.91 -13.17 -20.80
C LEU A 866 -35.15 -12.27 -21.00
N ASP A 867 -35.13 -11.37 -21.99
CA ASP A 867 -36.25 -10.49 -22.37
C ASP A 867 -37.51 -11.27 -22.80
N THR A 868 -38.66 -10.61 -22.77
CA THR A 868 -39.96 -11.21 -23.05
C THR A 868 -40.20 -11.40 -24.55
N HIS A 869 -40.40 -12.64 -25.00
CA HIS A 869 -40.78 -12.94 -26.39
C HIS A 869 -42.30 -13.10 -26.58
N ILE A 870 -42.96 -12.06 -27.10
CA ILE A 870 -44.41 -12.08 -27.37
C ILE A 870 -44.71 -12.74 -28.73
N GLY A 871 -45.77 -13.55 -28.77
CA GLY A 871 -46.27 -14.13 -30.03
C GLY A 871 -45.57 -15.42 -30.46
N ASN A 872 -45.74 -15.78 -31.73
CA ASN A 872 -45.31 -17.06 -32.27
C ASN A 872 -43.79 -17.04 -32.56
N PRO A 873 -42.99 -17.97 -31.99
CA PRO A 873 -41.56 -18.00 -32.25
C PRO A 873 -41.29 -18.43 -33.70
N GLY A 874 -40.53 -17.62 -34.42
CA GLY A 874 -39.92 -17.98 -35.70
C GLY A 874 -38.61 -18.76 -35.51
N LEU A 875 -38.34 -19.71 -36.40
CA LEU A 875 -37.11 -20.54 -36.38
C LEU A 875 -35.80 -19.75 -36.43
N PHE A 876 -35.85 -18.48 -36.84
CA PHE A 876 -34.68 -17.60 -36.97
C PHE A 876 -34.76 -16.35 -36.08
N ASP A 877 -35.70 -16.27 -35.13
CA ASP A 877 -35.93 -15.05 -34.35
C ASP A 877 -34.71 -14.61 -33.53
N ILE A 878 -33.88 -15.55 -33.09
CA ILE A 878 -32.60 -15.28 -32.42
C ILE A 878 -31.55 -14.66 -33.35
N ALA A 879 -31.64 -14.89 -34.67
CA ALA A 879 -30.72 -14.33 -35.66
C ALA A 879 -31.25 -13.02 -36.26
N THR A 880 -32.57 -12.85 -36.34
CA THR A 880 -33.20 -11.67 -36.96
C THR A 880 -33.38 -10.49 -35.99
N ASN A 881 -33.46 -10.73 -34.68
CA ASN A 881 -33.67 -9.69 -33.68
C ASN A 881 -32.38 -9.24 -32.95
N GLY A 882 -31.23 -9.75 -33.38
CA GLY A 882 -29.92 -9.57 -32.75
C GLY A 882 -29.44 -10.84 -32.05
N PRO A 883 -28.15 -11.22 -32.17
CA PRO A 883 -27.62 -12.43 -31.55
C PRO A 883 -27.96 -12.51 -30.05
N GLY A 884 -28.50 -13.64 -29.62
CA GLY A 884 -28.84 -13.88 -28.21
C GLY A 884 -30.16 -13.27 -27.73
N ARG A 885 -30.76 -12.31 -28.44
CA ARG A 885 -32.01 -11.67 -27.99
C ARG A 885 -33.15 -12.69 -27.89
N TYR A 886 -33.88 -12.67 -26.78
CA TYR A 886 -34.95 -13.60 -26.43
C TYR A 886 -34.53 -15.07 -26.35
N ALA A 887 -33.23 -15.38 -26.35
CA ALA A 887 -32.78 -16.76 -26.50
C ALA A 887 -33.40 -17.68 -25.47
N TRP A 888 -33.46 -17.28 -24.19
CA TRP A 888 -34.04 -18.13 -23.16
C TRP A 888 -35.53 -18.40 -23.38
N ALA A 889 -36.32 -17.37 -23.69
CA ALA A 889 -37.75 -17.53 -23.96
C ALA A 889 -37.99 -18.40 -25.21
N LEU A 890 -37.18 -18.25 -26.26
CA LEU A 890 -37.26 -19.07 -27.47
C LEU A 890 -36.92 -20.54 -27.20
N GLN A 891 -35.90 -20.82 -26.37
CA GLN A 891 -35.55 -22.19 -25.97
C GLN A 891 -36.73 -22.90 -25.31
N GLU A 892 -37.46 -22.21 -24.43
CA GLU A 892 -38.62 -22.76 -23.73
C GLU A 892 -39.87 -22.88 -24.62
N LYS A 893 -40.12 -21.90 -25.50
CA LYS A 893 -41.28 -21.88 -26.40
C LYS A 893 -41.16 -22.87 -27.57
N LEU A 894 -39.95 -23.29 -27.93
CA LEU A 894 -39.71 -24.22 -29.03
C LEU A 894 -39.52 -25.69 -28.58
N LYS A 895 -39.66 -25.99 -27.28
CA LYS A 895 -39.70 -27.38 -26.80
C LYS A 895 -40.80 -28.18 -27.51
N GLY A 896 -40.46 -29.37 -27.98
CA GLY A 896 -41.31 -30.21 -28.81
C GLY A 896 -41.28 -29.94 -30.31
N ARG A 897 -40.94 -28.71 -30.74
CA ARG A 897 -41.22 -28.22 -32.10
C ARG A 897 -40.07 -28.35 -33.09
N MET A 898 -38.93 -28.86 -32.66
CA MET A 898 -37.69 -28.80 -33.42
C MET A 898 -37.37 -30.13 -34.11
N VAL A 899 -36.73 -30.10 -35.27
CA VAL A 899 -36.42 -31.33 -36.02
C VAL A 899 -35.35 -32.17 -35.30
N ASN A 900 -34.42 -31.51 -34.61
CA ASN A 900 -33.44 -32.12 -33.73
C ASN A 900 -33.27 -31.23 -32.49
N GLY A 901 -32.74 -31.79 -31.40
CA GLY A 901 -32.48 -31.04 -30.16
C GLY A 901 -31.11 -30.37 -30.12
N MET A 902 -30.48 -30.08 -31.27
CA MET A 902 -29.12 -29.52 -31.30
C MET A 902 -29.09 -27.99 -31.30
N VAL A 903 -30.16 -27.34 -31.76
CA VAL A 903 -30.24 -25.87 -31.88
C VAL A 903 -31.66 -25.46 -31.55
N LEU A 904 -31.83 -24.66 -30.48
CA LEU A 904 -33.11 -24.19 -29.95
C LEU A 904 -34.08 -25.34 -29.59
N GLY A 905 -34.78 -25.24 -28.45
CA GLY A 905 -35.87 -26.17 -28.11
C GLY A 905 -35.50 -27.66 -28.20
N SER A 906 -36.51 -28.50 -28.43
CA SER A 906 -36.35 -29.96 -28.44
C SER A 906 -37.31 -30.62 -29.45
N PRO A 907 -37.05 -31.88 -29.87
CA PRO A 907 -37.91 -32.58 -30.85
C PRO A 907 -39.10 -33.34 -30.22
N TYR A 908 -39.35 -33.14 -28.93
CA TYR A 908 -40.37 -33.86 -28.16
C TYR A 908 -40.71 -33.09 -26.88
N GLY A 909 -41.79 -33.47 -26.21
CA GLY A 909 -42.32 -32.75 -25.06
C GLY A 909 -42.97 -31.42 -25.46
N GLY A 910 -43.01 -30.50 -24.50
CA GLY A 910 -43.35 -29.10 -24.72
C GLY A 910 -44.68 -28.89 -25.42
N TRP A 911 -44.60 -28.33 -26.62
CA TRP A 911 -45.71 -27.75 -27.35
C TRP A 911 -46.12 -28.54 -28.59
N GLU A 912 -45.48 -29.66 -28.92
CA GLU A 912 -45.90 -30.47 -30.06
C GLU A 912 -47.12 -31.31 -29.66
N PHE A 913 -48.21 -31.28 -30.45
CA PHE A 913 -49.38 -32.12 -30.17
C PHE A 913 -49.10 -33.59 -30.51
N VAL A 914 -49.77 -34.52 -29.83
CA VAL A 914 -49.75 -35.93 -30.25
C VAL A 914 -50.48 -36.11 -31.58
N ASP A 915 -49.84 -36.76 -32.54
CA ASP A 915 -50.44 -37.03 -33.85
C ASP A 915 -51.58 -38.06 -33.76
N ASP A 916 -52.62 -37.78 -34.55
CA ASP A 916 -53.87 -38.50 -34.76
C ASP A 916 -54.87 -38.54 -33.59
N TYR A 917 -56.05 -37.93 -33.76
CA TYR A 917 -57.17 -38.15 -32.84
C TYR A 917 -58.42 -38.67 -33.53
N THR A 918 -59.21 -39.44 -32.78
CA THR A 918 -60.40 -40.10 -33.30
C THR A 918 -61.65 -39.58 -32.60
N ILE A 919 -62.64 -39.13 -33.36
CA ILE A 919 -63.98 -38.80 -32.84
C ILE A 919 -64.93 -39.93 -33.20
N THR A 920 -65.55 -40.55 -32.19
CA THR A 920 -66.69 -41.43 -32.38
C THR A 920 -67.98 -40.61 -32.35
N THR A 921 -68.67 -40.56 -33.47
CA THR A 921 -70.00 -39.94 -33.61
C THR A 921 -71.08 -41.02 -33.66
N SER A 922 -72.35 -40.63 -33.51
CA SER A 922 -73.50 -41.53 -33.72
C SER A 922 -73.56 -42.16 -35.13
N SER A 923 -72.77 -41.64 -36.08
CA SER A 923 -72.64 -42.09 -37.47
C SER A 923 -71.37 -42.90 -37.77
N GLY A 924 -70.48 -43.12 -36.79
CA GLY A 924 -69.24 -43.86 -36.95
C GLY A 924 -68.00 -43.14 -36.40
N THR A 925 -66.85 -43.79 -36.57
CA THR A 925 -65.53 -43.35 -36.08
C THR A 925 -64.79 -42.58 -37.17
N ILE A 926 -64.41 -41.31 -36.91
CA ILE A 926 -63.61 -40.48 -37.82
C ILE A 926 -62.24 -40.25 -37.19
N THR A 927 -61.17 -40.70 -37.86
CA THR A 927 -59.79 -40.40 -37.47
C THR A 927 -59.30 -39.18 -38.23
N TYR A 928 -58.86 -38.17 -37.49
CA TYR A 928 -58.25 -36.95 -38.00
C TYR A 928 -56.74 -37.10 -37.91
N LEU A 929 -56.10 -37.26 -39.07
CA LEU A 929 -54.66 -37.44 -39.17
C LEU A 929 -53.94 -36.09 -39.12
N ASN A 930 -52.80 -36.03 -38.42
CA ASN A 930 -51.90 -34.86 -38.36
C ASN A 930 -52.62 -33.52 -38.05
N LYS A 931 -53.58 -33.54 -37.11
CA LYS A 931 -54.34 -32.34 -36.70
C LYS A 931 -54.45 -32.29 -35.19
N SER A 932 -54.31 -31.09 -34.64
CA SER A 932 -54.63 -30.83 -33.23
C SER A 932 -56.11 -31.11 -32.96
N MET A 933 -56.40 -31.77 -31.84
CA MET A 933 -57.77 -32.06 -31.41
C MET A 933 -58.51 -30.75 -31.12
N PRO A 934 -59.76 -30.55 -31.61
CA PRO A 934 -60.56 -29.38 -31.30
C PRO A 934 -60.61 -29.12 -29.80
N LYS A 935 -60.42 -27.86 -29.41
CA LYS A 935 -60.27 -27.42 -28.01
C LYS A 935 -61.42 -27.91 -27.12
N ASP A 936 -62.66 -27.84 -27.61
CA ASP A 936 -63.85 -28.30 -26.89
C ASP A 936 -63.81 -29.80 -26.56
N LYS A 937 -63.18 -30.61 -27.41
CA LYS A 937 -62.99 -32.06 -27.22
C LYS A 937 -61.76 -32.37 -26.39
N ALA A 938 -60.63 -31.74 -26.68
CA ALA A 938 -59.39 -31.93 -25.93
C ALA A 938 -59.60 -31.60 -24.44
N ASN A 939 -60.33 -30.52 -24.15
CA ASN A 939 -60.60 -30.09 -22.77
C ASN A 939 -61.49 -31.08 -21.99
N GLN A 940 -62.18 -32.00 -22.66
CA GLN A 940 -63.00 -33.06 -22.04
C GLN A 940 -62.20 -34.32 -21.67
N LEU A 941 -60.93 -34.46 -22.09
CA LEU A 941 -60.09 -35.61 -21.75
C LEU A 941 -59.92 -35.76 -20.23
N MET A 942 -60.01 -36.99 -19.72
CA MET A 942 -59.91 -37.26 -18.29
C MET A 942 -58.44 -37.41 -17.87
N PRO A 943 -58.07 -37.05 -16.62
CA PRO A 943 -56.70 -37.24 -16.11
C PRO A 943 -56.14 -38.65 -16.31
N TYR A 944 -56.96 -39.69 -16.15
CA TYR A 944 -56.57 -41.07 -16.39
C TYR A 944 -56.10 -41.32 -17.84
N ASP A 945 -56.81 -40.78 -18.83
CA ASP A 945 -56.44 -40.93 -20.24
C ASP A 945 -55.12 -40.21 -20.54
N LEU A 946 -54.89 -39.07 -19.88
CA LEU A 946 -53.69 -38.25 -20.04
C LEU A 946 -52.43 -38.86 -19.43
N LYS A 947 -52.56 -39.80 -18.48
CA LYS A 947 -51.43 -40.61 -17.98
C LYS A 947 -50.89 -41.56 -19.05
N ILE A 948 -51.80 -42.20 -19.79
CA ILE A 948 -51.50 -43.24 -20.77
C ILE A 948 -51.15 -42.62 -22.13
N ARG A 949 -51.87 -41.56 -22.51
CA ARG A 949 -51.68 -40.85 -23.76
C ARG A 949 -51.67 -39.33 -23.48
N PRO A 950 -50.50 -38.74 -23.20
CA PRO A 950 -50.39 -37.30 -23.04
C PRO A 950 -50.83 -36.58 -24.32
N PHE A 951 -51.28 -35.34 -24.16
CA PHE A 951 -51.75 -34.52 -25.28
C PHE A 951 -50.60 -33.92 -26.10
N PHE A 952 -49.38 -34.01 -25.59
CA PHE A 952 -48.15 -33.59 -26.24
C PHE A 952 -47.34 -34.80 -26.73
N ASN A 953 -46.50 -34.60 -27.74
CA ASN A 953 -45.68 -35.64 -28.34
C ASN A 953 -44.52 -36.02 -27.40
N LEU A 954 -44.43 -37.28 -27.00
CA LEU A 954 -43.32 -37.76 -26.17
C LEU A 954 -42.07 -38.14 -26.94
N GLY A 955 -42.14 -38.36 -28.25
CA GLY A 955 -41.01 -38.79 -29.07
C GLY A 955 -40.24 -39.96 -28.43
N TRP A 956 -38.95 -39.75 -28.14
CA TRP A 956 -38.10 -40.76 -27.50
C TRP A 956 -38.44 -41.03 -26.03
N ALA A 957 -39.15 -40.12 -25.37
CA ALA A 957 -39.66 -40.29 -24.01
C ALA A 957 -41.00 -41.07 -23.96
N SER A 958 -41.35 -41.78 -25.03
CA SER A 958 -42.51 -42.69 -25.09
C SER A 958 -42.54 -43.82 -24.05
N PRO A 959 -41.45 -44.22 -23.37
CA PRO A 959 -41.54 -45.14 -22.22
C PRO A 959 -42.22 -44.55 -20.97
N LEU A 960 -42.39 -43.22 -20.87
CA LEU A 960 -42.93 -42.57 -19.68
C LEU A 960 -44.35 -43.02 -19.27
N PRO A 961 -45.30 -43.29 -20.20
CA PRO A 961 -46.64 -43.79 -19.84
C PRO A 961 -46.70 -45.29 -19.54
N GLU A 962 -45.66 -46.05 -19.88
CA GLU A 962 -45.63 -47.51 -19.77
C GLU A 962 -45.41 -47.98 -18.32
N PRO A 963 -45.73 -49.24 -17.98
CA PRO A 963 -45.32 -49.85 -16.70
C PRO A 963 -43.80 -49.73 -16.50
N GLY A 964 -43.35 -49.16 -15.38
CA GLY A 964 -41.94 -48.84 -15.12
C GLY A 964 -41.54 -47.40 -15.53
N GLY A 965 -42.48 -46.61 -16.06
CA GLY A 965 -42.25 -45.21 -16.42
C GLY A 965 -41.82 -44.31 -15.26
N SER A 966 -42.13 -44.66 -14.00
CA SER A 966 -41.60 -43.99 -12.80
C SER A 966 -40.09 -44.12 -12.70
N ASP A 967 -39.55 -45.35 -12.68
CA ASP A 967 -38.11 -45.61 -12.58
C ASP A 967 -37.35 -44.98 -13.76
N TRP A 968 -37.98 -44.98 -14.94
CA TRP A 968 -37.43 -44.32 -16.12
C TRP A 968 -37.41 -42.79 -15.98
N ALA A 969 -38.48 -42.20 -15.41
CA ALA A 969 -38.52 -40.78 -15.11
C ALA A 969 -37.47 -40.37 -14.08
N GLU A 970 -37.19 -41.20 -13.08
CA GLU A 970 -36.10 -40.99 -12.12
C GLU A 970 -34.73 -40.99 -12.81
N ALA A 971 -34.45 -42.02 -13.60
CA ALA A 971 -33.18 -42.17 -14.30
C ALA A 971 -32.91 -41.11 -15.38
N LYS A 972 -33.96 -40.39 -15.82
CA LYS A 972 -33.90 -39.35 -16.88
C LYS A 972 -34.42 -38.00 -16.42
N HIS A 973 -34.57 -37.80 -15.11
CA HIS A 973 -35.27 -36.65 -14.53
C HIS A 973 -34.77 -35.31 -15.07
N ASP A 974 -33.46 -35.07 -14.94
CA ASP A 974 -32.84 -33.80 -15.36
C ASP A 974 -32.93 -33.60 -16.89
N GLN A 975 -32.82 -34.68 -17.66
CA GLN A 975 -32.99 -34.64 -19.11
C GLN A 975 -34.40 -34.22 -19.50
N LEU A 976 -35.41 -34.80 -18.86
CA LEU A 976 -36.81 -34.52 -19.13
C LEU A 976 -37.21 -33.11 -18.71
N LEU A 977 -36.70 -32.63 -17.57
CA LEU A 977 -36.91 -31.25 -17.14
C LEU A 977 -36.30 -30.26 -18.12
N ALA A 978 -35.06 -30.51 -18.54
CA ALA A 978 -34.35 -29.63 -19.45
C ALA A 978 -35.01 -29.56 -20.83
N GLU A 979 -35.39 -30.70 -21.41
CA GLU A 979 -35.78 -30.79 -22.82
C GLU A 979 -37.30 -30.89 -23.04
N ALA A 980 -38.06 -31.53 -22.14
CA ALA A 980 -39.46 -31.88 -22.37
C ALA A 980 -40.47 -30.98 -21.64
N ILE A 981 -40.10 -30.43 -20.48
CA ILE A 981 -40.99 -29.61 -19.65
C ILE A 981 -40.72 -28.13 -19.91
N PRO A 982 -41.64 -27.37 -20.53
CA PRO A 982 -41.45 -25.95 -20.79
C PRO A 982 -41.74 -25.11 -19.54
N ALA A 983 -40.97 -24.05 -19.35
CA ALA A 983 -41.28 -23.01 -18.38
C ALA A 983 -42.57 -22.28 -18.74
N MET A 984 -43.40 -22.00 -17.75
CA MET A 984 -44.64 -21.23 -17.91
C MET A 984 -44.54 -19.79 -17.40
N THR A 985 -43.38 -19.41 -16.88
CA THR A 985 -43.12 -18.06 -16.38
C THR A 985 -41.83 -17.49 -16.96
N LEU A 986 -41.76 -16.16 -17.03
CA LEU A 986 -40.54 -15.43 -17.38
C LEU A 986 -39.37 -15.82 -16.46
N PRO A 987 -38.12 -15.64 -16.92
CA PRO A 987 -36.94 -15.90 -16.11
C PRO A 987 -36.81 -14.85 -15.00
N VAL A 988 -36.16 -15.26 -13.91
CA VAL A 988 -35.93 -14.44 -12.71
C VAL A 988 -34.98 -13.26 -12.96
N GLY A 989 -33.99 -13.41 -13.83
CA GLY A 989 -33.03 -12.36 -14.18
C GLY A 989 -33.54 -11.32 -15.17
N GLY A 990 -34.63 -11.63 -15.89
CA GLY A 990 -35.26 -10.71 -16.84
C GLY A 990 -36.43 -9.94 -16.21
N PRO A 991 -37.38 -9.44 -17.02
CA PRO A 991 -38.54 -8.69 -16.54
C PRO A 991 -39.39 -9.43 -15.49
N GLY A 992 -39.37 -10.77 -15.48
CA GLY A 992 -40.04 -11.60 -14.49
C GLY A 992 -39.53 -11.39 -13.06
N GLY A 993 -38.26 -11.01 -12.88
CA GLY A 993 -37.64 -10.77 -11.57
C GLY A 993 -38.38 -9.76 -10.70
N LYS A 994 -39.05 -8.78 -11.30
CA LYS A 994 -39.88 -7.79 -10.59
C LYS A 994 -41.03 -8.43 -9.78
N ARG A 995 -41.44 -9.65 -10.13
CA ARG A 995 -42.49 -10.40 -9.42
C ARG A 995 -41.95 -11.27 -8.29
N MET A 996 -40.64 -11.33 -8.07
CA MET A 996 -40.00 -12.17 -7.06
C MET A 996 -40.18 -11.68 -5.60
N ASN A 997 -41.21 -10.87 -5.32
CA ASN A 997 -41.45 -10.23 -4.02
C ASN A 997 -42.13 -11.17 -3.00
N ASP A 998 -41.61 -12.40 -2.88
CA ASP A 998 -42.06 -13.42 -1.95
C ASP A 998 -41.19 -13.46 -0.68
N ALA A 999 -41.64 -14.19 0.34
CA ALA A 999 -41.00 -14.30 1.66
C ALA A 999 -39.52 -14.76 1.66
N ILE A 1000 -39.02 -15.34 0.56
CA ILE A 1000 -37.62 -15.80 0.41
C ILE A 1000 -36.66 -14.64 0.07
N PHE A 1001 -37.14 -13.61 -0.64
CA PHE A 1001 -36.30 -12.52 -1.18
C PHE A 1001 -36.57 -11.16 -0.53
N ASP A 1002 -37.71 -10.99 0.17
CA ASP A 1002 -38.11 -9.73 0.84
C ASP A 1002 -37.87 -8.48 -0.04
N THR A 1003 -37.23 -7.43 0.47
CA THR A 1003 -36.89 -6.22 -0.30
C THR A 1003 -35.62 -6.33 -1.17
N ASN A 1004 -35.01 -7.52 -1.28
CA ASN A 1004 -33.72 -7.72 -1.97
C ASN A 1004 -33.86 -8.02 -3.48
N VAL A 1005 -34.90 -7.49 -4.11
CA VAL A 1005 -35.15 -7.58 -5.56
C VAL A 1005 -34.71 -6.27 -6.21
N ILE A 1006 -33.64 -6.31 -6.99
CA ILE A 1006 -32.89 -5.15 -7.47
C ILE A 1006 -32.90 -5.13 -9.00
N ASP A 1007 -33.45 -4.05 -9.57
CA ASP A 1007 -33.37 -3.78 -11.01
C ASP A 1007 -32.05 -3.08 -11.34
N MET A 1008 -31.08 -3.82 -11.90
CA MET A 1008 -29.75 -3.31 -12.26
C MET A 1008 -29.82 -2.20 -13.29
N GLN A 1009 -30.73 -2.31 -14.26
CA GLN A 1009 -30.98 -1.27 -15.26
C GLN A 1009 -31.43 0.04 -14.60
N ALA A 1010 -32.28 -0.02 -13.58
CA ALA A 1010 -32.73 1.21 -12.92
C ALA A 1010 -31.67 1.75 -11.96
N ARG A 1011 -30.94 0.85 -11.28
CA ARG A 1011 -30.08 1.19 -10.15
C ARG A 1011 -28.68 1.61 -10.56
N PHE A 1012 -28.03 0.89 -11.48
CA PHE A 1012 -26.59 1.03 -11.70
C PHE A 1012 -26.23 1.80 -12.97
N THR A 1013 -27.10 1.82 -13.99
CA THR A 1013 -26.77 2.45 -15.29
C THR A 1013 -26.88 3.98 -15.30
N ASN A 1014 -27.31 4.59 -14.19
CA ASN A 1014 -27.55 6.04 -14.11
C ASN A 1014 -26.51 6.76 -13.24
N THR A 1015 -25.68 6.04 -12.47
CA THR A 1015 -24.71 6.65 -11.55
C THR A 1015 -23.66 7.46 -12.32
N ASN A 1016 -22.98 6.83 -13.28
CA ASN A 1016 -21.88 7.41 -14.04
C ASN A 1016 -22.20 7.53 -15.55
N GLY A 1017 -23.48 7.59 -15.91
CA GLY A 1017 -23.88 7.45 -17.30
C GLY A 1017 -23.65 6.02 -17.82
N TRP A 1018 -23.36 5.89 -19.11
CA TRP A 1018 -23.23 4.58 -19.78
C TRP A 1018 -22.17 4.65 -20.87
N PRO A 1019 -21.49 3.53 -21.22
CA PRO A 1019 -20.46 3.54 -22.24
C PRO A 1019 -20.94 4.15 -23.57
N GLU A 1020 -20.11 5.01 -24.17
CA GLU A 1020 -20.32 5.57 -25.50
C GLU A 1020 -20.37 4.47 -26.57
N GLU A 1021 -19.60 3.41 -26.40
CA GLU A 1021 -19.63 2.20 -27.23
C GLU A 1021 -20.99 1.50 -27.22
N ARG A 1022 -21.76 1.66 -26.14
CA ARG A 1022 -23.15 1.20 -26.00
C ARG A 1022 -24.18 2.26 -26.45
N GLY A 1023 -23.74 3.38 -27.00
CA GLY A 1023 -24.60 4.50 -27.42
C GLY A 1023 -24.88 5.55 -26.32
N GLY A 1024 -24.17 5.46 -25.19
CA GLY A 1024 -24.23 6.39 -24.07
C GLY A 1024 -25.62 6.53 -23.44
N ILE A 1025 -25.85 7.67 -22.77
CA ILE A 1025 -27.10 7.99 -22.08
C ILE A 1025 -28.34 7.94 -23.01
N SER A 1026 -28.14 8.08 -24.32
CA SER A 1026 -29.23 8.05 -25.30
C SER A 1026 -29.81 6.65 -25.57
N LYS A 1027 -29.09 5.59 -25.22
CA LYS A 1027 -29.45 4.18 -25.48
C LYS A 1027 -29.09 3.27 -24.30
N ILE A 1028 -29.26 3.75 -23.08
CA ILE A 1028 -28.93 2.97 -21.89
C ILE A 1028 -29.76 1.68 -21.89
N LYS A 1029 -29.07 0.56 -22.01
CA LYS A 1029 -29.61 -0.79 -21.93
C LYS A 1029 -28.54 -1.69 -21.30
N TRP A 1030 -28.82 -2.25 -20.13
CA TRP A 1030 -27.99 -3.25 -19.47
C TRP A 1030 -28.13 -4.59 -20.18
N LEU A 1031 -27.05 -5.05 -20.79
CA LEU A 1031 -27.01 -6.32 -21.50
C LEU A 1031 -26.62 -7.48 -20.57
N HIS A 1032 -26.97 -8.71 -20.96
CA HIS A 1032 -26.86 -9.91 -20.13
C HIS A 1032 -25.45 -10.17 -19.57
N SER A 1033 -24.40 -9.77 -20.29
CA SER A 1033 -23.00 -9.95 -19.87
C SER A 1033 -22.34 -8.66 -19.36
N ASP A 1034 -23.07 -7.54 -19.22
CA ASP A 1034 -22.47 -6.25 -18.85
C ASP A 1034 -21.85 -6.26 -17.45
N LEU A 1035 -22.21 -7.23 -16.58
CA LEU A 1035 -21.49 -7.51 -15.33
C LEU A 1035 -19.96 -7.69 -15.54
N ARG A 1036 -19.55 -8.25 -16.70
CA ARG A 1036 -18.15 -8.44 -17.10
C ARG A 1036 -17.73 -7.45 -18.19
N GLU A 1037 -18.55 -7.30 -19.24
CA GLU A 1037 -18.15 -6.56 -20.44
C GLU A 1037 -17.97 -5.05 -20.15
N VAL A 1038 -18.87 -4.44 -19.39
CA VAL A 1038 -18.81 -2.99 -19.11
C VAL A 1038 -17.72 -2.71 -18.07
N SER A 1039 -16.86 -1.73 -18.36
CA SER A 1039 -15.81 -1.27 -17.44
C SER A 1039 -16.35 -1.00 -16.03
N TYR A 1040 -15.54 -1.34 -15.03
CA TYR A 1040 -15.79 -1.09 -13.61
C TYR A 1040 -16.28 0.35 -13.33
N LEU A 1041 -15.77 1.34 -14.08
CA LEU A 1041 -16.18 2.75 -14.00
C LEU A 1041 -17.68 2.98 -13.95
N TYR A 1042 -18.45 2.22 -14.72
CA TYR A 1042 -19.90 2.41 -14.85
C TYR A 1042 -20.70 1.57 -13.86
N ILE A 1043 -20.10 0.53 -13.27
CA ILE A 1043 -20.82 -0.46 -12.47
C ILE A 1043 -20.19 -0.73 -11.09
N PHE A 1044 -19.24 0.08 -10.64
CA PHE A 1044 -18.58 -0.05 -9.33
C PHE A 1044 -19.57 -0.10 -8.15
N ASP A 1045 -20.72 0.59 -8.25
CA ASP A 1045 -21.78 0.55 -7.24
C ASP A 1045 -22.37 -0.85 -7.01
N LEU A 1046 -22.41 -1.69 -8.06
CA LEU A 1046 -22.82 -3.09 -7.92
C LEU A 1046 -21.80 -3.85 -7.06
N PHE A 1047 -20.51 -3.69 -7.34
CA PHE A 1047 -19.45 -4.39 -6.60
C PHE A 1047 -19.29 -3.89 -5.17
N ASN A 1048 -19.46 -2.59 -4.93
CA ASN A 1048 -19.60 -2.00 -3.59
C ASN A 1048 -20.77 -2.60 -2.78
N GLN A 1049 -21.80 -3.12 -3.46
CA GLN A 1049 -22.90 -3.81 -2.81
C GLN A 1049 -22.60 -5.28 -2.57
N LEU A 1050 -21.88 -5.94 -3.48
CA LEU A 1050 -21.50 -7.35 -3.36
C LEU A 1050 -20.37 -7.59 -2.34
N SER A 1051 -19.48 -6.60 -2.13
CA SER A 1051 -18.32 -6.73 -1.23
C SER A 1051 -18.62 -6.50 0.26
N LYS A 1052 -19.81 -5.96 0.58
CA LYS A 1052 -20.29 -5.72 1.95
C LYS A 1052 -20.95 -6.95 2.54
#